data_AF-A0A671Q8A4-F1
#
_entry.id   AF-A0A671Q8A4-F1
#
_cell.length_a   1.000
_cell.length_b   1.000
_cell.length_c   1.000
_cell.angle_alpha   90.00
_cell.angle_beta   90.00
_cell.angle_gamma   90.00
#
_symmetry.space_group_name_H-M   'P 1'
#
loop_
_entity.id
_entity.type
_entity.pdbx_description
1 polymer ?
#
loop_
_entity_poly.entity_id
_entity_poly.type
_entity_poly.pdbx_seq_one_letter_code
_entity_poly.pdbx_strand_id
1 'polypeptide(L)'
;MLSSLFLLKVFFVFINSSYSSGANAKLRYQITSGNVGGVFDMEPEVGTIFIAQPLDYEQNKLYKLHVLASDGKWEDYATVIVTIVNKNDEAPVFSVNEYYGSMTEELDGSPVFVLQVLPLHSLYCANAKLRYQITSGNVGGVFDMEPEVGTIFIAQPLDYEQNKLYKLHVLASDGKWEDYATVIVTIFIIDEVTGKIYAQITLDREARAVWRFVVLATDEGGEGLTGFTDVIINVWDINDNAPLFACAPDNCNGDVTENSPPGTSVMEMTATDLDDAAVGQNAVLAYKIVGNAALNGANRGADVFSINPATGTVSVAMSGLDREQTDSYILVVEARDGGGMIGTATATIHVTDVNDHVPHFLDRSCSIRIPESSEPNTPIIELAAEDADAGENGQLTFSVVAGDPEQKFYMVSHRQEQRGTLRLKKHLDYERPGEQRFNLTIKVEDMQYSSLLHCTLEVEDCNDHAPVFIPHFLQLPAVREDVAPGTSVASVAATDLDSGLNREITYSIAPESDPYHLFSVDQSGLVTVASELDREKVAQHHLVVLATDHGTAPLTGTATIQMALLDVNDNARLISNYRHCAHLSATNYPPYISSCVERRPIGGIDRRLLGSRDRRPPPTHARRPLASQHCWTWRCPWSSLLLSSPQCRCPDPQFSPGRAPDPDLSPGRAPDPEYSPRRAPSNGRRASGGGTAPFDSLQVFSTEGGGSLAGSLSSFSSAGLEEGTAAGHECLKEWGPRFEKLKALYERAEGSDL
;
A
#
# COMPACT_ATOMS: atom_id res chain seq x y z
N MET A 1 -9.78 -79.26 29.83
CA MET A 1 -10.33 -80.64 29.76
C MET A 1 -9.58 -81.44 28.70
N LEU A 2 -9.81 -82.77 28.64
CA LEU A 2 -9.17 -83.74 27.72
C LEU A 2 -7.67 -83.98 27.96
N SER A 3 -7.39 -84.85 28.93
CA SER A 3 -6.09 -85.49 29.14
C SER A 3 -5.69 -86.39 27.96
N SER A 4 -4.70 -85.97 27.18
CA SER A 4 -4.13 -86.81 26.11
C SER A 4 -2.99 -87.67 26.66
N LEU A 5 -3.26 -88.96 26.91
CA LEU A 5 -2.26 -89.88 27.44
C LEU A 5 -1.14 -90.16 26.43
N PHE A 6 0.05 -89.66 26.69
CA PHE A 6 1.28 -90.14 26.09
C PHE A 6 2.20 -90.74 27.16
N LEU A 7 2.21 -92.07 27.24
CA LEU A 7 3.13 -92.86 28.07
C LEU A 7 4.56 -92.77 27.51
N LEU A 8 5.25 -91.67 27.83
CA LEU A 8 6.63 -91.43 27.42
C LEU A 8 7.58 -92.34 28.22
N LYS A 9 7.86 -93.53 27.70
CA LYS A 9 8.87 -94.43 28.27
C LYS A 9 10.28 -93.87 28.06
N VAL A 10 10.81 -93.21 29.09
CA VAL A 10 12.24 -92.91 29.20
C VAL A 10 12.96 -94.22 29.50
N PHE A 11 13.98 -94.58 28.71
CA PHE A 11 14.76 -95.80 28.93
C PHE A 11 16.17 -95.46 29.43
N PHE A 12 16.40 -95.60 30.73
CA PHE A 12 17.74 -95.78 31.28
C PHE A 12 18.03 -97.27 31.38
N VAL A 13 19.01 -97.75 30.63
CA VAL A 13 19.49 -99.14 30.68
C VAL A 13 20.82 -99.16 31.40
N PHE A 14 20.85 -99.73 32.61
CA PHE A 14 22.09 -99.98 33.33
C PHE A 14 22.81 -101.18 32.69
N ILE A 15 23.94 -100.93 32.03
CA ILE A 15 24.73 -101.99 31.39
C ILE A 15 25.41 -102.83 32.47
N ASN A 16 25.07 -104.11 32.49
CA ASN A 16 25.47 -105.04 33.55
C ASN A 16 26.93 -105.50 33.36
N SER A 17 27.80 -105.25 34.35
CA SER A 17 29.23 -105.58 34.28
C SER A 17 29.79 -106.16 35.59
N SER A 18 29.45 -107.41 35.92
CA SER A 18 30.12 -108.19 36.96
C SER A 18 30.48 -109.60 36.47
N TYR A 19 31.74 -109.99 36.65
CA TYR A 19 32.32 -111.18 36.02
C TYR A 19 32.32 -112.40 36.97
N SER A 20 31.15 -113.01 37.20
CA SER A 20 31.09 -114.37 37.77
C SER A 20 29.82 -115.12 37.37
N SER A 21 29.93 -116.42 37.14
CA SER A 21 28.82 -117.28 36.70
C SER A 21 28.36 -118.21 37.84
N GLY A 22 27.18 -117.91 38.39
CA GLY A 22 26.54 -118.72 39.44
C GLY A 22 25.10 -118.26 39.68
N ALA A 23 24.27 -119.10 40.29
CA ALA A 23 22.81 -118.89 40.39
C ALA A 23 22.36 -117.76 41.34
N ASN A 24 23.29 -116.97 41.90
CA ASN A 24 23.06 -115.92 42.89
C ASN A 24 23.54 -114.54 42.37
N ALA A 25 23.23 -114.21 41.11
CA ALA A 25 23.72 -113.00 40.44
C ALA A 25 22.61 -112.24 39.68
N LYS A 26 21.42 -112.13 40.29
CA LYS A 26 20.30 -111.35 39.75
C LYS A 26 20.15 -110.07 40.56
N LEU A 27 20.61 -108.95 40.00
CA LEU A 27 20.46 -107.63 40.63
C LEU A 27 18.99 -107.20 40.61
N ARG A 28 18.47 -106.82 41.77
CA ARG A 28 17.19 -106.16 41.92
C ARG A 28 17.38 -104.66 42.18
N TYR A 29 16.61 -103.85 41.47
CA TYR A 29 16.67 -102.39 41.54
C TYR A 29 15.44 -101.83 42.27
N GLN A 30 15.61 -100.73 43.01
CA GLN A 30 14.53 -100.02 43.69
C GLN A 30 14.86 -98.53 43.85
N ILE A 31 13.88 -97.64 43.62
CA ILE A 31 13.98 -96.24 44.03
C ILE A 31 13.75 -96.18 45.55
N THR A 32 14.74 -95.69 46.31
CA THR A 32 14.69 -95.64 47.78
C THR A 32 14.27 -94.28 48.33
N SER A 33 14.55 -93.19 47.63
CA SER A 33 14.13 -91.84 48.00
C SER A 33 14.23 -90.85 46.83
N GLY A 34 13.75 -89.61 47.02
CA GLY A 34 13.75 -88.54 46.01
C GLY A 34 12.58 -88.57 45.02
N ASN A 35 11.76 -89.62 45.05
CA ASN A 35 10.54 -89.76 44.25
C ASN A 35 9.34 -89.05 44.92
N VAL A 36 9.38 -87.72 45.00
CA VAL A 36 8.29 -86.91 45.56
C VAL A 36 6.99 -87.20 44.79
N GLY A 37 5.87 -87.34 45.50
CA GLY A 37 4.55 -87.64 44.91
C GLY A 37 4.38 -89.04 44.29
N GLY A 38 5.42 -89.91 44.29
CA GLY A 38 5.35 -91.22 43.63
C GLY A 38 5.28 -91.12 42.10
N VAL A 39 5.86 -90.07 41.54
CA VAL A 39 5.71 -89.68 40.13
C VAL A 39 6.43 -90.62 39.15
N PHE A 40 7.50 -91.27 39.61
CA PHE A 40 8.23 -92.30 38.87
C PHE A 40 8.03 -93.69 39.51
N ASP A 41 8.18 -94.74 38.71
CA ASP A 41 8.29 -96.12 39.19
C ASP A 41 9.42 -96.83 38.44
N MET A 42 9.86 -97.99 38.93
CA MET A 42 11.05 -98.69 38.46
C MET A 42 10.80 -100.19 38.30
N GLU A 43 11.10 -100.72 37.11
CA GLU A 43 11.01 -102.16 36.85
C GLU A 43 12.15 -102.92 37.57
N PRO A 44 11.86 -103.70 38.64
CA PRO A 44 12.90 -104.09 39.60
C PRO A 44 13.94 -105.07 39.06
N GLU A 45 13.70 -105.69 37.91
CA GLU A 45 14.53 -106.77 37.34
C GLU A 45 15.53 -106.25 36.28
N VAL A 46 15.38 -104.98 35.85
CA VAL A 46 16.19 -104.35 34.79
C VAL A 46 16.58 -102.89 35.08
N GLY A 47 15.96 -102.25 36.09
CA GLY A 47 16.30 -100.88 36.50
C GLY A 47 15.68 -99.76 35.66
N THR A 48 14.81 -100.10 34.70
CA THR A 48 14.10 -99.12 33.85
C THR A 48 13.20 -98.22 34.71
N ILE A 49 13.47 -96.92 34.73
CA ILE A 49 12.61 -95.91 35.37
C ILE A 49 11.57 -95.43 34.37
N PHE A 50 10.29 -95.43 34.73
CA PHE A 50 9.20 -94.91 33.92
C PHE A 50 8.32 -93.94 34.71
N ILE A 51 7.55 -93.12 33.99
CA ILE A 51 6.64 -92.14 34.56
C ILE A 51 5.34 -92.85 34.97
N ALA A 52 4.95 -92.72 36.24
CA ALA A 52 3.79 -93.38 36.86
C ALA A 52 2.62 -92.40 37.14
N GLN A 53 2.90 -91.10 37.31
CA GLN A 53 1.90 -90.03 37.42
C GLN A 53 2.20 -88.90 36.42
N PRO A 54 1.24 -88.01 36.11
CA PRO A 54 1.51 -86.83 35.29
C PRO A 54 2.70 -86.01 35.80
N LEU A 55 3.49 -85.47 34.88
CA LEU A 55 4.57 -84.53 35.18
C LEU A 55 4.04 -83.11 35.17
N ASP A 56 4.31 -82.39 36.25
CA ASP A 56 4.01 -80.99 36.50
C ASP A 56 5.37 -80.30 36.78
N TYR A 57 5.76 -79.34 35.93
CA TYR A 57 7.05 -78.67 36.02
C TYR A 57 7.01 -77.57 37.07
N GLU A 58 5.94 -76.78 37.09
CA GLU A 58 5.64 -75.68 38.01
C GLU A 58 5.73 -76.17 39.46
N GLN A 59 5.19 -77.35 39.75
CA GLN A 59 5.29 -78.02 41.04
C GLN A 59 6.69 -78.64 41.31
N ASN A 60 7.31 -79.34 40.34
CA ASN A 60 8.58 -80.04 40.56
C ASN A 60 9.49 -80.10 39.30
N LYS A 61 10.36 -79.10 39.16
CA LYS A 61 11.29 -78.91 38.03
C LYS A 61 12.40 -79.97 37.92
N LEU A 62 12.70 -80.69 39.00
CA LEU A 62 13.84 -81.61 39.11
C LEU A 62 13.57 -82.73 40.13
N TYR A 63 13.81 -83.98 39.73
CA TYR A 63 13.81 -85.13 40.64
C TYR A 63 15.23 -85.70 40.76
N LYS A 64 15.68 -85.96 42.00
CA LYS A 64 16.95 -86.64 42.30
C LYS A 64 16.62 -88.01 42.88
N LEU A 65 16.33 -88.96 42.00
CA LEU A 65 15.92 -90.31 42.38
C LEU A 65 17.15 -91.07 42.90
N HIS A 66 17.16 -91.39 44.19
CA HIS A 66 18.16 -92.28 44.76
C HIS A 66 17.74 -93.73 44.53
N VAL A 67 18.62 -94.50 43.90
CA VAL A 67 18.35 -95.85 43.40
C VAL A 67 19.31 -96.81 44.08
N LEU A 68 18.76 -97.87 44.65
CA LEU A 68 19.50 -99.04 45.14
C LEU A 68 19.54 -100.11 44.05
N ALA A 69 20.70 -100.74 43.87
CA ALA A 69 20.86 -102.04 43.22
C ALA A 69 21.42 -103.07 44.22
N SER A 70 20.83 -104.26 44.30
CA SER A 70 21.27 -105.30 45.24
C SER A 70 21.14 -106.72 44.66
N ASP A 71 22.10 -107.59 44.97
CA ASP A 71 22.03 -109.04 44.71
C ASP A 71 21.37 -109.83 45.87
N GLY A 72 20.89 -109.13 46.91
CA GLY A 72 20.37 -109.70 48.15
C GLY A 72 21.43 -109.95 49.24
N LYS A 73 22.70 -109.57 49.00
CA LYS A 73 23.81 -109.66 49.97
C LYS A 73 24.67 -108.39 50.02
N TRP A 74 24.85 -107.72 48.88
CA TRP A 74 25.53 -106.44 48.73
C TRP A 74 24.58 -105.40 48.16
N GLU A 75 24.90 -104.13 48.36
CA GLU A 75 24.09 -102.97 47.96
C GLU A 75 25.01 -101.91 47.37
N ASP A 76 24.59 -101.29 46.27
CA ASP A 76 25.23 -100.10 45.68
C ASP A 76 24.16 -99.06 45.31
N TYR A 77 24.53 -97.78 45.36
CA TYR A 77 23.60 -96.65 45.33
C TYR A 77 23.95 -95.63 44.24
N ALA A 78 23.06 -95.50 43.26
CA ALA A 78 23.12 -94.50 42.21
C ALA A 78 22.17 -93.32 42.50
N THR A 79 22.44 -92.14 41.93
CA THR A 79 21.50 -91.02 41.92
C THR A 79 21.18 -90.65 40.48
N VAL A 80 19.95 -90.90 40.06
CA VAL A 80 19.43 -90.51 38.74
C VAL A 80 18.79 -89.14 38.85
N ILE A 81 19.32 -88.18 38.09
CA ILE A 81 18.78 -86.81 38.05
C ILE A 81 17.87 -86.69 36.83
N VAL A 82 16.56 -86.51 37.07
CA VAL A 82 15.55 -86.29 36.04
C VAL A 82 15.17 -84.82 36.04
N THR A 83 15.66 -84.08 35.05
CA THR A 83 15.23 -82.71 34.74
C THR A 83 13.90 -82.75 34.00
N ILE A 84 12.88 -82.08 34.52
CA ILE A 84 11.63 -81.89 33.78
C ILE A 84 11.84 -80.74 32.79
N VAL A 85 11.34 -80.88 31.56
CA VAL A 85 11.39 -79.82 30.54
C VAL A 85 10.06 -79.09 30.56
N ASN A 86 10.09 -77.77 30.81
CA ASN A 86 8.84 -77.00 30.85
C ASN A 86 8.14 -77.00 29.48
N LYS A 87 6.81 -76.93 29.50
CA LYS A 87 5.96 -76.68 28.34
C LYS A 87 5.16 -75.41 28.61
N ASN A 88 4.74 -74.77 27.53
CA ASN A 88 3.82 -73.65 27.66
C ASN A 88 2.38 -74.20 27.72
N ASP A 89 1.90 -74.61 28.89
CA ASP A 89 0.52 -75.10 29.11
C ASP A 89 -0.32 -74.30 30.12
N GLU A 90 0.28 -73.41 30.92
CA GLU A 90 -0.44 -72.28 31.56
C GLU A 90 -0.57 -71.09 30.59
N ALA A 91 -1.44 -70.12 30.90
CA ALA A 91 -1.64 -68.88 30.15
C ALA A 91 -1.07 -67.67 30.92
N PRO A 92 -0.75 -66.53 30.27
CA PRO A 92 -0.53 -65.28 31.00
C PRO A 92 -1.80 -64.90 31.77
N VAL A 93 -1.65 -64.24 32.93
CA VAL A 93 -2.76 -63.71 33.73
C VAL A 93 -2.36 -62.36 34.31
N PHE A 94 -3.06 -61.28 33.96
CA PHE A 94 -2.84 -59.94 34.49
C PHE A 94 -2.98 -59.91 36.03
N SER A 95 -2.25 -59.01 36.69
CA SER A 95 -2.28 -58.89 38.15
C SER A 95 -3.63 -58.39 38.69
N VAL A 96 -4.35 -57.61 37.88
CA VAL A 96 -5.72 -57.09 38.12
C VAL A 96 -6.46 -56.97 36.79
N ASN A 97 -7.80 -57.05 36.82
CA ASN A 97 -8.64 -56.91 35.62
C ASN A 97 -8.70 -55.47 35.10
N GLU A 98 -8.59 -54.49 36.02
CA GLU A 98 -8.57 -53.07 35.72
C GLU A 98 -7.33 -52.41 36.32
N TYR A 99 -6.64 -51.59 35.53
CA TYR A 99 -5.52 -50.76 35.94
C TYR A 99 -5.89 -49.29 35.81
N TYR A 100 -5.37 -48.44 36.68
CA TYR A 100 -5.68 -47.00 36.72
C TYR A 100 -4.44 -46.16 36.46
N GLY A 101 -4.54 -45.24 35.49
CA GLY A 101 -3.48 -44.28 35.14
C GLY A 101 -3.98 -42.84 35.13
N SER A 102 -3.09 -41.88 34.88
CA SER A 102 -3.36 -40.43 34.92
C SER A 102 -2.31 -39.62 34.15
N MET A 103 -2.67 -38.45 33.63
CA MET A 103 -1.79 -37.57 32.84
C MET A 103 -2.37 -36.15 32.73
N THR A 104 -1.54 -35.16 32.37
CA THR A 104 -1.96 -33.81 31.92
C THR A 104 -2.05 -33.74 30.40
N GLU A 105 -2.70 -32.70 29.86
CA GLU A 105 -2.64 -32.37 28.42
C GLU A 105 -1.58 -31.31 28.07
N GLU A 106 -1.07 -30.59 29.07
CA GLU A 106 0.03 -29.60 29.00
C GLU A 106 1.41 -30.24 28.70
N LEU A 107 1.51 -31.01 27.61
CA LEU A 107 2.69 -31.80 27.28
C LEU A 107 3.30 -31.33 25.95
N ASP A 108 4.59 -31.01 25.97
CA ASP A 108 5.40 -30.54 24.83
C ASP A 108 5.66 -31.61 23.74
N GLY A 109 4.68 -32.46 23.43
CA GLY A 109 4.78 -33.56 22.46
C GLY A 109 5.78 -34.67 22.82
N SER A 110 6.30 -34.66 24.05
CA SER A 110 7.23 -35.68 24.54
C SER A 110 6.49 -36.90 25.10
N PRO A 111 6.96 -38.14 24.86
CA PRO A 111 6.28 -39.34 25.33
C PRO A 111 6.40 -39.49 26.85
N VAL A 112 5.30 -39.26 27.55
CA VAL A 112 5.20 -39.42 29.01
C VAL A 112 4.75 -40.84 29.37
N PHE A 113 5.41 -41.44 30.35
CA PHE A 113 5.03 -42.71 30.97
C PHE A 113 3.68 -42.57 31.69
N VAL A 114 2.70 -43.41 31.35
CA VAL A 114 1.38 -43.44 32.01
C VAL A 114 1.35 -44.53 33.08
N LEU A 115 1.64 -45.78 32.69
CA LEU A 115 1.66 -46.94 33.57
C LEU A 115 2.38 -48.12 32.90
N GLN A 116 2.82 -49.11 33.68
CA GLN A 116 3.24 -50.42 33.19
C GLN A 116 2.27 -51.51 33.66
N VAL A 117 1.72 -52.31 32.73
CA VAL A 117 0.85 -53.45 33.05
C VAL A 117 1.63 -54.77 32.99
N LEU A 118 1.49 -55.61 34.02
CA LEU A 118 2.27 -56.84 34.17
C LEU A 118 1.42 -58.03 34.68
N PRO A 119 1.66 -59.26 34.17
CA PRO A 119 1.02 -60.47 34.68
C PRO A 119 1.61 -60.94 36.01
N LEU A 120 0.78 -61.52 36.86
CA LEU A 120 1.12 -61.83 38.25
C LEU A 120 2.23 -62.90 38.37
N HIS A 121 2.21 -63.90 37.48
CA HIS A 121 3.21 -64.97 37.42
C HIS A 121 3.52 -65.38 35.97
N SER A 122 4.61 -64.88 35.39
CA SER A 122 5.19 -65.40 34.15
C SER A 122 6.42 -66.28 34.45
N LEU A 123 6.22 -67.43 35.11
CA LEU A 123 7.31 -68.27 35.66
C LEU A 123 8.10 -69.14 34.64
N TYR A 124 8.46 -68.51 33.52
CA TYR A 124 9.59 -68.82 32.65
C TYR A 124 9.58 -70.21 31.98
N CYS A 125 8.82 -70.31 30.89
CA CYS A 125 9.41 -70.87 29.68
C CYS A 125 10.47 -69.88 29.17
N ALA A 126 11.76 -70.25 29.14
CA ALA A 126 12.86 -69.37 28.70
C ALA A 126 12.78 -68.87 27.23
N ASN A 127 11.80 -69.37 26.47
CA ASN A 127 11.54 -69.00 25.07
C ASN A 127 10.18 -68.31 24.88
N ALA A 128 9.34 -68.17 25.92
CA ALA A 128 8.04 -67.53 25.84
C ALA A 128 8.20 -66.01 26.01
N LYS A 129 8.37 -65.30 24.89
CA LYS A 129 8.46 -63.84 24.90
C LYS A 129 7.05 -63.24 24.88
N LEU A 130 6.62 -62.69 26.01
CA LEU A 130 5.38 -61.93 26.09
C LEU A 130 5.41 -60.74 25.12
N ARG A 131 4.26 -60.50 24.50
CA ARG A 131 3.94 -59.33 23.70
C ARG A 131 2.69 -58.66 24.28
N TYR A 132 2.80 -57.36 24.47
CA TYR A 132 1.70 -56.51 24.92
C TYR A 132 1.16 -55.69 23.75
N GLN A 133 -0.16 -55.44 23.72
CA GLN A 133 -0.79 -54.61 22.70
C GLN A 133 -2.06 -53.93 23.23
N ILE A 134 -2.29 -52.66 22.88
CA ILE A 134 -3.60 -52.01 23.02
C ILE A 134 -4.48 -52.48 21.87
N THR A 135 -5.63 -53.11 22.17
CA THR A 135 -6.53 -53.72 21.18
C THR A 135 -7.70 -52.81 20.80
N SER A 136 -8.18 -51.98 21.73
CA SER A 136 -9.27 -51.01 21.48
C SER A 136 -9.32 -49.94 22.57
N GLY A 137 -10.21 -48.94 22.42
CA GLY A 137 -10.36 -47.82 23.36
C GLY A 137 -9.38 -46.65 23.16
N ASN A 138 -8.34 -46.85 22.35
CA ASN A 138 -7.35 -45.83 21.97
C ASN A 138 -7.90 -44.88 20.90
N VAL A 139 -8.88 -44.04 21.26
CA VAL A 139 -9.48 -43.04 20.36
C VAL A 139 -8.38 -42.07 19.88
N GLY A 140 -8.35 -41.79 18.58
CA GLY A 140 -7.32 -40.96 17.94
C GLY A 140 -5.95 -41.63 17.77
N GLY A 141 -5.67 -42.76 18.43
CA GLY A 141 -4.33 -43.35 18.48
C GLY A 141 -3.38 -42.56 19.39
N VAL A 142 -3.91 -41.92 20.44
CA VAL A 142 -3.18 -41.04 21.36
C VAL A 142 -2.14 -41.77 22.19
N PHE A 143 -2.38 -43.05 22.49
CA PHE A 143 -1.46 -43.90 23.26
C PHE A 143 -0.69 -44.86 22.35
N ASP A 144 0.53 -45.17 22.75
CA ASP A 144 1.26 -46.33 22.26
C ASP A 144 1.75 -47.17 23.46
N MET A 145 2.14 -48.41 23.20
CA MET A 145 2.51 -49.39 24.21
C MET A 145 3.77 -50.13 23.80
N GLU A 146 4.80 -50.09 24.65
CA GLU A 146 6.07 -50.77 24.37
C GLU A 146 5.85 -52.30 24.42
N PRO A 147 5.89 -53.01 23.26
CA PRO A 147 5.29 -54.34 23.17
C PRO A 147 6.02 -55.42 23.96
N GLU A 148 7.22 -55.15 24.47
CA GLU A 148 8.05 -56.16 25.16
C GLU A 148 8.02 -56.03 26.69
N VAL A 149 7.49 -54.92 27.23
CA VAL A 149 7.48 -54.63 28.68
C VAL A 149 6.12 -54.15 29.22
N GLY A 150 5.14 -53.82 28.37
CA GLY A 150 3.79 -53.45 28.81
C GLY A 150 3.67 -52.00 29.32
N THR A 151 4.67 -51.16 29.04
CA THR A 151 4.65 -49.72 29.33
C THR A 151 3.72 -49.00 28.35
N ILE A 152 2.75 -48.25 28.86
CA ILE A 152 1.90 -47.33 28.09
C ILE A 152 2.47 -45.92 28.18
N PHE A 153 2.56 -45.25 27.04
CA PHE A 153 3.01 -43.86 26.94
C PHE A 153 2.17 -43.06 25.94
N ILE A 154 2.24 -41.75 26.06
CA ILE A 154 1.53 -40.81 25.16
C ILE A 154 2.33 -40.67 23.85
N ALA A 155 1.64 -40.80 22.72
CA ALA A 155 2.22 -40.80 21.36
C ALA A 155 1.72 -39.65 20.47
N GLN A 156 0.61 -39.00 20.86
CA GLN A 156 0.09 -37.77 20.24
C GLN A 156 -0.39 -36.80 21.33
N PRO A 157 -0.53 -35.50 21.04
CA PRO A 157 -1.14 -34.54 21.99
C PRO A 157 -2.52 -35.00 22.47
N LEU A 158 -2.85 -34.64 23.70
CA LEU A 158 -4.17 -34.82 24.29
C LEU A 158 -5.07 -33.61 23.99
N ASP A 159 -6.37 -33.85 24.07
CA ASP A 159 -7.45 -32.88 23.93
C ASP A 159 -8.53 -33.35 24.92
N TYR A 160 -8.53 -32.76 26.12
CA TYR A 160 -9.45 -33.15 27.18
C TYR A 160 -10.90 -32.86 26.77
N GLU A 161 -11.16 -31.70 26.17
CA GLU A 161 -12.48 -31.30 25.63
C GLU A 161 -13.09 -32.36 24.72
N GLN A 162 -12.29 -32.98 23.86
CA GLN A 162 -12.72 -34.03 22.95
C GLN A 162 -12.88 -35.40 23.63
N ASN A 163 -11.97 -35.81 24.54
CA ASN A 163 -11.98 -37.16 25.14
C ASN A 163 -11.62 -37.18 26.64
N LYS A 164 -12.62 -36.88 27.49
CA LYS A 164 -12.48 -36.75 28.97
C LYS A 164 -12.20 -38.06 29.73
N LEU A 165 -12.14 -39.21 29.07
CA LEU A 165 -11.93 -40.53 29.66
C LEU A 165 -11.47 -41.54 28.61
N TYR A 166 -10.31 -42.17 28.84
CA TYR A 166 -9.85 -43.31 28.03
C TYR A 166 -9.99 -44.61 28.79
N LYS A 167 -10.57 -45.63 28.13
CA LYS A 167 -10.66 -47.02 28.60
C LYS A 167 -9.96 -47.92 27.59
N LEU A 168 -8.64 -48.06 27.71
CA LEU A 168 -7.81 -48.83 26.80
C LEU A 168 -7.97 -50.32 27.14
N HIS A 169 -8.45 -51.14 26.20
CA HIS A 169 -8.41 -52.59 26.38
C HIS A 169 -7.05 -53.10 25.91
N VAL A 170 -6.36 -53.84 26.77
CA VAL A 170 -4.98 -54.29 26.57
C VAL A 170 -4.88 -55.80 26.63
N LEU A 171 -4.01 -56.35 25.79
CA LEU A 171 -3.76 -57.77 25.63
C LEU A 171 -2.32 -58.10 26.04
N ALA A 172 -2.13 -59.21 26.74
CA ALA A 172 -0.84 -59.87 26.92
C ALA A 172 -0.89 -61.26 26.27
N SER A 173 0.06 -61.56 25.36
CA SER A 173 0.15 -62.85 24.68
C SER A 173 1.57 -63.38 24.64
N ASP A 174 1.74 -64.70 24.75
CA ASP A 174 3.00 -65.40 24.54
C ASP A 174 3.14 -65.99 23.10
N GLY A 175 2.15 -65.73 22.24
CA GLY A 175 2.05 -66.30 20.89
C GLY A 175 1.30 -67.64 20.79
N LYS A 176 0.77 -68.16 21.91
CA LYS A 176 -0.11 -69.34 21.99
C LYS A 176 -1.36 -69.07 22.82
N TRP A 177 -1.21 -68.36 23.92
CA TRP A 177 -2.28 -67.95 24.84
C TRP A 177 -2.39 -66.43 24.91
N GLU A 178 -3.51 -65.96 25.42
CA GLU A 178 -3.90 -64.54 25.47
C GLU A 178 -4.69 -64.29 26.76
N ASP A 179 -4.44 -63.13 27.38
CA ASP A 179 -5.25 -62.58 28.48
C ASP A 179 -5.42 -61.06 28.33
N TYR A 180 -6.49 -60.53 28.92
CA TYR A 180 -7.02 -59.19 28.65
C TYR A 180 -7.30 -58.41 29.94
N ALA A 181 -6.86 -57.15 29.98
CA ALA A 181 -7.19 -56.20 31.04
C ALA A 181 -7.71 -54.87 30.44
N THR A 182 -8.26 -54.00 31.29
CA THR A 182 -8.65 -52.64 30.90
C THR A 182 -7.81 -51.62 31.67
N VAL A 183 -7.24 -50.63 30.97
CA VAL A 183 -6.55 -49.49 31.59
C VAL A 183 -7.45 -48.27 31.49
N ILE A 184 -7.90 -47.77 32.64
CA ILE A 184 -8.77 -46.60 32.75
C ILE A 184 -7.90 -45.40 33.14
N VAL A 185 -7.89 -44.36 32.30
CA VAL A 185 -7.12 -43.14 32.57
C VAL A 185 -8.02 -42.09 33.22
N THR A 186 -7.62 -41.61 34.39
CA THR A 186 -8.46 -40.82 35.31
C THR A 186 -7.67 -39.67 35.95
N ILE A 187 -8.40 -38.67 36.47
CA ILE A 187 -7.82 -37.47 37.12
C ILE A 187 -7.67 -37.66 38.64
N PHE A 188 -8.51 -38.52 39.23
CA PHE A 188 -8.49 -38.88 40.64
C PHE A 188 -8.30 -40.39 40.77
N ILE A 189 -7.27 -40.81 41.52
CA ILE A 189 -7.10 -42.21 41.94
C ILE A 189 -7.61 -42.39 43.37
N ILE A 190 -8.06 -43.61 43.69
CA ILE A 190 -8.50 -43.98 45.04
C ILE A 190 -7.66 -45.16 45.50
N ASP A 191 -7.02 -45.01 46.66
CA ASP A 191 -6.30 -46.09 47.35
C ASP A 191 -7.31 -47.13 47.86
N GLU A 192 -7.29 -48.31 47.25
CA GLU A 192 -8.31 -49.36 47.43
C GLU A 192 -8.43 -49.89 48.88
N VAL A 193 -7.35 -49.79 49.66
CA VAL A 193 -7.29 -50.31 51.04
C VAL A 193 -7.66 -49.23 52.07
N THR A 194 -7.32 -47.97 51.81
CA THR A 194 -7.52 -46.86 52.77
C THR A 194 -8.63 -45.88 52.39
N GLY A 195 -9.20 -46.00 51.19
CA GLY A 195 -10.26 -45.12 50.67
C GLY A 195 -9.80 -43.68 50.39
N LYS A 196 -8.49 -43.41 50.40
CA LYS A 196 -7.95 -42.07 50.18
C LYS A 196 -7.97 -41.71 48.70
N ILE A 197 -8.56 -40.56 48.39
CA ILE A 197 -8.63 -40.00 47.04
C ILE A 197 -7.45 -39.04 46.85
N TYR A 198 -6.72 -39.17 45.75
CA TYR A 198 -5.66 -38.26 45.35
C TYR A 198 -5.91 -37.73 43.94
N ALA A 199 -5.84 -36.41 43.76
CA ALA A 199 -5.65 -35.84 42.43
C ALA A 199 -4.27 -36.23 41.92
N GLN A 200 -4.14 -36.52 40.63
CA GLN A 200 -2.85 -36.83 39.98
C GLN A 200 -2.31 -35.69 39.11
N ILE A 201 -3.09 -34.63 38.95
CA ILE A 201 -2.75 -33.41 38.21
C ILE A 201 -3.10 -32.18 39.05
N THR A 202 -2.59 -31.02 38.65
CA THR A 202 -3.16 -29.72 39.02
C THR A 202 -4.63 -29.66 38.60
N LEU A 203 -5.48 -29.04 39.45
CA LEU A 203 -6.89 -28.84 39.14
C LEU A 203 -7.10 -27.37 38.77
N ASP A 204 -7.29 -27.11 37.49
CA ASP A 204 -7.80 -25.83 37.03
C ASP A 204 -9.31 -25.72 37.35
N ARG A 205 -9.73 -24.53 37.78
CA ARG A 205 -11.09 -24.19 38.17
C ARG A 205 -11.84 -23.53 37.00
N GLU A 206 -11.14 -22.85 36.10
CA GLU A 206 -11.69 -22.11 34.97
C GLU A 206 -12.15 -23.10 33.88
N ALA A 207 -11.37 -24.16 33.63
CA ALA A 207 -11.86 -25.34 32.93
C ALA A 207 -12.93 -26.10 33.73
N ARG A 208 -12.76 -26.30 35.06
CA ARG A 208 -13.74 -27.07 35.86
C ARG A 208 -13.77 -26.86 37.37
N ALA A 209 -14.58 -25.90 37.81
CA ALA A 209 -14.87 -25.62 39.22
C ALA A 209 -15.48 -26.78 40.04
N VAL A 210 -16.18 -27.75 39.42
CA VAL A 210 -16.85 -28.84 40.17
C VAL A 210 -16.71 -30.21 39.51
N TRP A 211 -16.26 -31.18 40.31
CA TRP A 211 -16.19 -32.60 39.99
C TRP A 211 -17.22 -33.38 40.83
N ARG A 212 -17.89 -34.36 40.21
CA ARG A 212 -18.85 -35.24 40.87
C ARG A 212 -18.68 -36.65 40.33
N PHE A 213 -18.54 -37.63 41.21
CA PHE A 213 -18.44 -39.05 40.87
C PHE A 213 -18.94 -39.92 42.02
N VAL A 214 -19.36 -41.15 41.72
CA VAL A 214 -19.79 -42.13 42.73
C VAL A 214 -18.60 -43.02 43.06
N VAL A 215 -18.32 -43.20 44.35
CA VAL A 215 -17.35 -44.18 44.86
C VAL A 215 -18.12 -45.37 45.41
N LEU A 216 -17.66 -46.58 45.08
CA LEU A 216 -18.21 -47.84 45.57
C LEU A 216 -17.22 -48.51 46.53
N ALA A 217 -17.75 -49.25 47.50
CA ALA A 217 -16.99 -50.11 48.38
C ALA A 217 -17.68 -51.48 48.49
N THR A 218 -16.91 -52.55 48.43
CA THR A 218 -17.39 -53.94 48.41
C THR A 218 -16.62 -54.74 49.45
N ASP A 219 -17.28 -55.68 50.14
CA ASP A 219 -16.57 -56.63 51.00
C ASP A 219 -16.01 -57.83 50.21
N GLU A 220 -14.90 -58.41 50.69
CA GLU A 220 -14.18 -59.53 50.04
C GLU A 220 -14.96 -60.88 50.10
N GLY A 221 -16.27 -60.83 50.35
CA GLY A 221 -17.11 -61.93 50.84
C GLY A 221 -17.86 -62.76 49.79
N GLY A 222 -17.26 -63.02 48.62
CA GLY A 222 -17.91 -63.80 47.56
C GLY A 222 -18.73 -62.93 46.61
N GLU A 223 -20.06 -63.11 46.56
CA GLU A 223 -20.98 -62.14 45.92
C GLU A 223 -21.15 -60.92 46.85
N GLY A 224 -20.07 -60.14 47.01
CA GLY A 224 -19.94 -59.09 48.01
C GLY A 224 -20.99 -57.98 47.90
N LEU A 225 -21.36 -57.41 49.05
CA LEU A 225 -22.35 -56.35 49.15
C LEU A 225 -21.72 -54.99 48.85
N THR A 226 -22.28 -54.28 47.87
CA THR A 226 -21.81 -52.96 47.46
C THR A 226 -22.49 -51.82 48.22
N GLY A 227 -21.69 -51.04 48.95
CA GLY A 227 -22.04 -49.69 49.36
C GLY A 227 -21.60 -48.66 48.31
N PHE A 228 -22.28 -47.52 48.24
CA PHE A 228 -21.88 -46.41 47.37
C PHE A 228 -22.10 -45.05 48.04
N THR A 229 -21.32 -44.04 47.64
CA THR A 229 -21.47 -42.65 48.06
C THR A 229 -21.14 -41.71 46.91
N ASP A 230 -21.84 -40.58 46.83
CA ASP A 230 -21.41 -39.46 46.00
C ASP A 230 -20.16 -38.81 46.63
N VAL A 231 -19.22 -38.43 45.77
CA VAL A 231 -18.10 -37.55 46.08
C VAL A 231 -18.24 -36.30 45.22
N ILE A 232 -18.20 -35.14 45.87
CA ILE A 232 -18.26 -33.83 45.23
C ILE A 232 -17.01 -33.05 45.64
N ILE A 233 -16.18 -32.69 44.65
CA ILE A 233 -14.99 -31.85 44.85
C ILE A 233 -15.30 -30.51 44.18
N ASN A 234 -15.35 -29.46 45.00
CA ASN A 234 -15.39 -28.08 44.52
C ASN A 234 -13.96 -27.57 44.51
N VAL A 235 -13.45 -27.19 43.33
CA VAL A 235 -12.15 -26.52 43.19
C VAL A 235 -12.33 -25.09 43.71
N TRP A 236 -11.35 -24.61 44.48
CA TRP A 236 -11.35 -23.24 45.01
C TRP A 236 -10.57 -22.33 44.08
N ASP A 237 -11.09 -21.11 43.95
CA ASP A 237 -10.51 -20.02 43.18
C ASP A 237 -9.17 -19.56 43.77
N ILE A 238 -8.18 -19.40 42.89
CA ILE A 238 -6.89 -18.77 43.17
C ILE A 238 -6.70 -17.67 42.14
N ASN A 239 -5.97 -16.61 42.48
CA ASN A 239 -5.76 -15.50 41.54
C ASN A 239 -4.57 -15.83 40.64
N ASP A 240 -4.79 -16.53 39.53
CA ASP A 240 -3.73 -16.92 38.59
C ASP A 240 -3.97 -16.54 37.12
N ASN A 241 -5.16 -16.06 36.76
CA ASN A 241 -5.36 -15.25 35.56
C ASN A 241 -5.13 -13.77 35.85
N ALA A 242 -4.68 -13.02 34.85
CA ALA A 242 -4.37 -11.60 34.97
C ALA A 242 -5.23 -10.76 34.01
N PRO A 243 -5.58 -9.51 34.35
CA PRO A 243 -6.54 -8.73 33.57
C PRO A 243 -6.09 -8.51 32.12
N LEU A 244 -6.93 -8.90 31.15
CA LEU A 244 -6.64 -8.77 29.71
C LEU A 244 -7.55 -7.73 29.05
N PHE A 245 -6.96 -6.68 28.48
CA PHE A 245 -7.68 -5.73 27.62
C PHE A 245 -7.92 -6.32 26.24
N ALA A 246 -9.15 -6.26 25.73
CA ALA A 246 -9.52 -6.85 24.44
C ALA A 246 -8.81 -6.22 23.21
N CYS A 247 -8.23 -5.03 23.36
CA CYS A 247 -7.39 -4.37 22.34
C CYS A 247 -5.89 -4.59 22.52
N ALA A 248 -5.42 -5.21 23.61
CA ALA A 248 -4.01 -5.57 23.77
C ALA A 248 -3.70 -6.90 23.04
N PRO A 249 -2.48 -7.10 22.49
CA PRO A 249 -1.28 -6.25 22.59
C PRO A 249 -1.22 -5.10 21.56
N ASP A 250 -2.25 -4.93 20.73
CA ASP A 250 -2.38 -3.80 19.81
C ASP A 250 -2.72 -2.50 20.58
N ASN A 251 -2.92 -1.41 19.84
CA ASN A 251 -3.24 -0.11 20.41
C ASN A 251 -4.75 0.17 20.36
N CYS A 252 -5.35 0.46 21.50
CA CYS A 252 -6.74 0.91 21.59
C CYS A 252 -6.84 2.34 21.02
N ASN A 253 -7.90 2.68 20.30
CA ASN A 253 -8.09 4.05 19.78
C ASN A 253 -9.40 4.64 20.29
N GLY A 254 -9.39 5.95 20.56
CA GLY A 254 -10.59 6.70 20.93
C GLY A 254 -10.53 8.12 20.37
N ASP A 255 -11.70 8.71 20.13
CA ASP A 255 -11.84 10.05 19.55
C ASP A 255 -12.51 10.99 20.56
N VAL A 256 -12.01 12.22 20.66
CA VAL A 256 -12.64 13.29 21.44
C VAL A 256 -12.69 14.56 20.61
N THR A 257 -13.82 15.25 20.57
CA THR A 257 -13.92 16.54 19.89
C THR A 257 -13.24 17.61 20.73
N GLU A 258 -12.49 18.52 20.10
CA GLU A 258 -11.89 19.65 20.83
C GLU A 258 -12.93 20.61 21.40
N ASN A 259 -12.49 21.57 22.20
CA ASN A 259 -13.37 22.41 23.04
C ASN A 259 -14.30 21.63 24.00
N SER A 260 -14.21 20.28 24.06
CA SER A 260 -15.01 19.43 24.94
C SER A 260 -14.89 19.83 26.42
N PRO A 261 -16.01 19.94 27.15
CA PRO A 261 -15.97 20.26 28.57
C PRO A 261 -15.41 19.09 29.41
N PRO A 262 -14.86 19.38 30.61
CA PRO A 262 -14.53 18.35 31.58
C PRO A 262 -15.72 17.45 31.90
N GLY A 263 -15.48 16.13 31.97
CA GLY A 263 -16.51 15.10 32.14
C GLY A 263 -17.05 14.52 30.83
N THR A 264 -16.69 15.04 29.65
CA THR A 264 -17.00 14.39 28.38
C THR A 264 -16.35 13.00 28.31
N SER A 265 -17.17 11.97 28.08
CA SER A 265 -16.71 10.59 27.88
C SER A 265 -16.02 10.44 26.52
N VAL A 266 -14.90 9.73 26.50
CA VAL A 266 -14.07 9.52 25.30
C VAL A 266 -14.15 8.08 24.81
N MET A 267 -13.85 7.12 25.67
CA MET A 267 -13.90 5.68 25.36
C MET A 267 -14.03 4.85 26.64
N GLU A 268 -14.34 3.56 26.51
CA GLU A 268 -14.27 2.60 27.61
C GLU A 268 -13.00 1.75 27.47
N MET A 269 -12.15 1.79 28.50
CA MET A 269 -10.94 0.98 28.62
C MET A 269 -11.20 -0.12 29.65
N THR A 270 -11.95 -1.15 29.22
CA THR A 270 -12.29 -2.32 30.02
C THR A 270 -11.36 -3.50 29.73
N ALA A 271 -11.10 -4.29 30.77
CA ALA A 271 -10.41 -5.57 30.68
C ALA A 271 -11.35 -6.69 31.14
N THR A 272 -11.03 -7.92 30.73
CA THR A 272 -11.66 -9.15 31.19
C THR A 272 -10.67 -9.93 32.02
N ASP A 273 -11.16 -10.52 33.11
CA ASP A 273 -10.43 -11.53 33.87
C ASP A 273 -11.20 -12.85 33.83
N LEU A 274 -10.53 -13.97 34.10
CA LEU A 274 -11.11 -15.32 34.04
C LEU A 274 -11.41 -15.91 35.42
N ASP A 275 -10.74 -15.42 36.47
CA ASP A 275 -10.95 -15.83 37.87
C ASP A 275 -12.39 -15.51 38.37
N ASP A 276 -12.76 -15.90 39.59
CA ASP A 276 -14.09 -15.57 40.13
C ASP A 276 -14.23 -14.11 40.62
N ALA A 277 -15.29 -13.42 40.20
CA ALA A 277 -15.65 -12.11 40.74
C ALA A 277 -16.33 -12.21 42.14
N ALA A 278 -16.87 -13.37 42.49
CA ALA A 278 -17.59 -13.64 43.74
C ALA A 278 -16.78 -14.41 44.79
N VAL A 279 -15.69 -15.09 44.41
CA VAL A 279 -14.72 -15.73 45.32
C VAL A 279 -13.43 -14.92 45.30
N GLY A 280 -12.87 -14.59 46.47
CA GLY A 280 -11.65 -13.78 46.59
C GLY A 280 -11.77 -12.29 46.19
N GLN A 281 -12.73 -11.95 45.31
CA GLN A 281 -12.75 -10.76 44.45
C GLN A 281 -11.70 -10.82 43.32
N ASN A 282 -11.28 -12.02 42.93
CA ASN A 282 -10.15 -12.22 42.03
C ASN A 282 -10.40 -11.68 40.61
N ALA A 283 -11.64 -11.65 40.11
CA ALA A 283 -11.98 -10.93 38.87
C ALA A 283 -12.65 -9.55 39.07
N VAL A 284 -12.50 -8.90 40.24
CA VAL A 284 -13.06 -7.56 40.48
C VAL A 284 -12.02 -6.49 40.12
N LEU A 285 -12.20 -5.91 38.93
CA LEU A 285 -11.22 -5.00 38.34
C LEU A 285 -11.34 -3.54 38.80
N ALA A 286 -10.19 -2.92 39.04
CA ALA A 286 -10.01 -1.50 39.30
C ALA A 286 -9.06 -0.87 38.26
N TYR A 287 -9.48 0.25 37.67
CA TYR A 287 -8.80 0.88 36.52
C TYR A 287 -8.05 2.17 36.90
N LYS A 288 -6.91 2.43 36.25
CA LYS A 288 -6.09 3.62 36.50
C LYS A 288 -5.26 4.02 35.28
N ILE A 289 -5.23 5.31 34.94
CA ILE A 289 -4.24 5.85 34.00
C ILE A 289 -2.90 5.97 34.73
N VAL A 290 -1.85 5.36 34.18
CA VAL A 290 -0.47 5.37 34.71
C VAL A 290 0.51 6.13 33.81
N GLY A 291 0.10 6.46 32.58
CA GLY A 291 0.78 7.43 31.72
C GLY A 291 -0.25 8.27 30.97
N ASN A 292 -0.06 9.59 30.95
CA ASN A 292 -0.84 10.53 30.15
C ASN A 292 0.15 11.52 29.51
N ALA A 293 0.25 11.50 28.18
CA ALA A 293 1.24 12.31 27.45
C ALA A 293 0.74 12.71 26.06
N ALA A 294 0.92 13.98 25.71
CA ALA A 294 0.75 14.46 24.35
C ALA A 294 1.82 13.86 23.42
N LEU A 295 1.44 13.43 22.21
CA LEU A 295 2.34 12.74 21.28
C LEU A 295 3.43 13.66 20.71
N ASN A 296 3.12 14.94 20.51
CA ASN A 296 4.08 16.01 20.20
C ASN A 296 5.10 16.28 21.34
N GLY A 297 4.91 15.69 22.53
CA GLY A 297 5.76 15.84 23.70
C GLY A 297 5.60 17.13 24.49
N ALA A 298 4.65 18.01 24.13
CA ALA A 298 4.44 19.31 24.76
C ALA A 298 3.99 19.18 26.24
N ASN A 299 3.06 18.26 26.50
CA ASN A 299 2.45 18.06 27.81
C ASN A 299 2.85 16.69 28.41
N ARG A 300 4.05 16.62 28.98
CA ARG A 300 4.50 15.45 29.78
C ARG A 300 4.09 15.60 31.24
N GLY A 301 2.95 15.00 31.61
CA GLY A 301 2.45 14.99 33.00
C GLY A 301 1.38 16.05 33.31
N ALA A 302 0.57 16.44 32.31
CA ALA A 302 -0.72 17.06 32.56
C ALA A 302 -1.80 15.97 32.54
N ASP A 303 -2.67 15.93 33.55
CA ASP A 303 -3.80 15.01 33.61
C ASP A 303 -4.94 15.52 32.70
N VAL A 304 -4.74 15.46 31.38
CA VAL A 304 -5.73 15.91 30.37
C VAL A 304 -6.95 15.00 30.35
N PHE A 305 -6.76 13.73 30.70
CA PHE A 305 -7.76 12.68 30.75
C PHE A 305 -7.72 11.97 32.09
N SER A 306 -8.89 11.57 32.57
CA SER A 306 -9.09 10.75 33.77
C SER A 306 -9.87 9.49 33.42
N ILE A 307 -9.79 8.46 34.28
CA ILE A 307 -10.54 7.21 34.13
C ILE A 307 -11.38 6.96 35.37
N ASN A 308 -12.61 6.49 35.19
CA ASN A 308 -13.43 6.00 36.30
C ASN A 308 -12.87 4.64 36.77
N PRO A 309 -12.38 4.52 38.02
CA PRO A 309 -11.71 3.32 38.48
C PRO A 309 -12.63 2.09 38.58
N ALA A 310 -13.96 2.26 38.56
CA ALA A 310 -14.92 1.16 38.66
C ALA A 310 -15.55 0.76 37.31
N THR A 311 -15.42 1.56 36.25
CA THR A 311 -16.05 1.29 34.94
C THR A 311 -15.09 1.29 33.75
N GLY A 312 -13.83 1.72 33.94
CA GLY A 312 -12.87 1.85 32.84
C GLY A 312 -13.18 3.02 31.89
N THR A 313 -14.24 3.79 32.11
CA THR A 313 -14.64 4.92 31.24
C THR A 313 -13.62 6.05 31.34
N VAL A 314 -12.96 6.38 30.22
CA VAL A 314 -12.03 7.50 30.06
C VAL A 314 -12.81 8.77 29.74
N SER A 315 -12.47 9.88 30.37
CA SER A 315 -13.12 11.18 30.19
C SER A 315 -12.16 12.36 30.26
N VAL A 316 -12.53 13.46 29.61
CA VAL A 316 -11.80 14.74 29.65
C VAL A 316 -11.74 15.25 31.09
N ALA A 317 -10.55 15.52 31.61
CA ALA A 317 -10.35 15.92 33.00
C ALA A 317 -10.20 17.45 33.18
N MET A 318 -9.73 18.16 32.15
CA MET A 318 -9.55 19.62 32.15
C MET A 318 -9.99 20.24 30.82
N SER A 319 -10.41 21.51 30.88
CA SER A 319 -10.76 22.32 29.71
C SER A 319 -9.50 22.79 28.98
N GLY A 320 -9.59 22.95 27.65
CA GLY A 320 -8.46 23.33 26.79
C GLY A 320 -7.88 22.16 26.00
N LEU A 321 -8.74 21.25 25.53
CA LEU A 321 -8.44 20.45 24.34
C LEU A 321 -8.55 21.38 23.13
N ASP A 322 -7.46 21.44 22.38
CA ASP A 322 -7.10 22.39 21.31
C ASP A 322 -6.22 21.57 20.34
N ARG A 323 -6.73 21.32 19.13
CA ARG A 323 -6.18 20.36 18.18
C ARG A 323 -5.01 20.95 17.40
N GLU A 324 -5.04 22.25 17.12
CA GLU A 324 -3.95 23.01 16.52
C GLU A 324 -2.71 22.97 17.42
N GLN A 325 -2.90 22.95 18.75
CA GLN A 325 -1.84 22.74 19.73
C GLN A 325 -1.46 21.27 19.91
N THR A 326 -2.43 20.34 19.99
CA THR A 326 -2.17 18.90 20.17
C THR A 326 -3.29 18.03 19.57
N ASP A 327 -3.01 17.45 18.41
CA ASP A 327 -3.90 16.53 17.69
C ASP A 327 -4.10 15.16 18.36
N SER A 328 -3.19 14.74 19.24
CA SER A 328 -3.12 13.36 19.71
C SER A 328 -2.39 13.17 21.05
N TYR A 329 -2.88 12.21 21.82
CA TYR A 329 -2.35 11.83 23.14
C TYR A 329 -2.22 10.31 23.25
N ILE A 330 -1.21 9.84 23.98
CA ILE A 330 -1.12 8.43 24.41
C ILE A 330 -1.44 8.34 25.90
N LEU A 331 -2.37 7.44 26.20
CA LEU A 331 -2.68 6.95 27.53
C LEU A 331 -2.09 5.56 27.73
N VAL A 332 -1.59 5.28 28.93
CA VAL A 332 -1.27 3.94 29.40
C VAL A 332 -2.21 3.64 30.56
N VAL A 333 -3.02 2.60 30.42
CA VAL A 333 -4.03 2.20 31.41
C VAL A 333 -3.60 0.90 32.08
N GLU A 334 -3.61 0.92 33.42
CA GLU A 334 -3.48 -0.23 34.31
C GLU A 334 -4.89 -0.72 34.67
N ALA A 335 -5.16 -2.02 34.48
CA ALA A 335 -6.25 -2.72 35.15
C ALA A 335 -5.63 -3.61 36.23
N ARG A 336 -6.21 -3.61 37.42
CA ARG A 336 -5.75 -4.40 38.56
C ARG A 336 -6.93 -5.15 39.16
N ASP A 337 -6.70 -6.41 39.49
CA ASP A 337 -7.69 -7.29 40.11
C ASP A 337 -7.76 -7.15 41.65
N GLY A 338 -8.48 -8.08 42.31
CA GLY A 338 -8.57 -8.14 43.77
C GLY A 338 -7.35 -8.75 44.47
N GLY A 339 -6.65 -9.73 43.87
CA GLY A 339 -5.49 -10.39 44.47
C GLY A 339 -4.17 -9.65 44.33
N GLY A 340 -4.08 -8.73 43.37
CA GLY A 340 -2.98 -7.81 43.10
C GLY A 340 -2.29 -7.92 41.74
N MET A 341 -2.72 -8.79 40.81
CA MET A 341 -2.13 -8.87 39.45
C MET A 341 -2.65 -7.75 38.54
N ILE A 342 -2.03 -7.62 37.36
CA ILE A 342 -2.04 -6.40 36.58
C ILE A 342 -2.09 -6.68 35.07
N GLY A 343 -3.10 -6.10 34.42
CA GLY A 343 -3.13 -5.87 32.98
C GLY A 343 -2.69 -4.46 32.61
N THR A 344 -2.07 -4.29 31.44
CA THR A 344 -1.78 -2.95 30.88
C THR A 344 -2.08 -2.86 29.39
N ALA A 345 -2.69 -1.76 28.96
CA ALA A 345 -2.88 -1.44 27.55
C ALA A 345 -2.52 0.01 27.24
N THR A 346 -2.15 0.28 25.97
CA THR A 346 -1.98 1.64 25.46
C THR A 346 -3.20 2.06 24.66
N ALA A 347 -3.60 3.32 24.80
CA ALA A 347 -4.64 3.93 23.99
C ALA A 347 -4.15 5.23 23.36
N THR A 348 -4.39 5.41 22.06
CA THR A 348 -4.22 6.71 21.40
C THR A 348 -5.56 7.42 21.38
N ILE A 349 -5.61 8.61 21.97
CA ILE A 349 -6.74 9.51 21.85
C ILE A 349 -6.45 10.51 20.74
N HIS A 350 -7.28 10.53 19.70
CA HIS A 350 -7.27 11.54 18.66
C HIS A 350 -8.20 12.69 19.04
N VAL A 351 -7.72 13.91 18.84
CA VAL A 351 -8.55 15.11 18.95
C VAL A 351 -9.18 15.36 17.58
N THR A 352 -10.51 15.37 17.55
CA THR A 352 -11.32 15.60 16.34
C THR A 352 -11.70 17.06 16.22
N ASP A 353 -11.61 17.52 14.98
CA ASP A 353 -11.56 18.92 14.59
C ASP A 353 -12.92 19.65 14.73
N VAL A 354 -12.89 20.88 15.24
CA VAL A 354 -14.01 21.82 15.21
C VAL A 354 -13.58 23.07 14.46
N ASN A 355 -14.35 23.46 13.44
CA ASN A 355 -14.12 24.72 12.74
C ASN A 355 -14.34 25.90 13.69
N ASP A 356 -13.25 26.45 14.24
CA ASP A 356 -13.25 27.64 15.10
C ASP A 356 -12.15 28.68 14.76
N HIS A 357 -11.23 28.35 13.85
CA HIS A 357 -10.38 29.33 13.18
C HIS A 357 -11.13 30.03 12.03
N VAL A 358 -10.49 30.99 11.36
CA VAL A 358 -11.09 31.79 10.30
C VAL A 358 -10.10 31.92 9.15
N PRO A 359 -10.49 31.60 7.90
CA PRO A 359 -9.56 31.56 6.78
C PRO A 359 -9.06 32.95 6.43
N HIS A 360 -7.74 33.13 6.40
CA HIS A 360 -7.13 34.45 6.27
C HIS A 360 -6.14 34.53 5.09
N PHE A 361 -6.26 35.58 4.28
CA PHE A 361 -5.29 35.86 3.22
C PHE A 361 -3.92 36.24 3.82
N LEU A 362 -2.85 35.73 3.21
CA LEU A 362 -1.48 36.13 3.56
C LEU A 362 -1.17 37.56 3.07
N ASP A 363 -1.75 37.95 1.94
CA ASP A 363 -1.70 39.31 1.42
C ASP A 363 -2.73 40.22 2.08
N ARG A 364 -2.33 41.45 2.41
CA ARG A 364 -3.21 42.46 3.03
C ARG A 364 -4.01 43.30 2.02
N SER A 365 -3.54 43.36 0.79
CA SER A 365 -4.15 44.07 -0.35
C SER A 365 -3.37 43.71 -1.61
N CYS A 366 -4.03 43.47 -2.74
CA CYS A 366 -3.33 43.24 -4.01
C CYS A 366 -3.50 44.40 -5.01
N SER A 367 -2.46 44.65 -5.80
CA SER A 367 -2.42 45.70 -6.83
C SER A 367 -1.87 45.09 -8.11
N ILE A 368 -2.66 45.10 -9.18
CA ILE A 368 -2.41 44.32 -10.40
C ILE A 368 -2.46 45.25 -11.63
N ARG A 369 -1.69 44.89 -12.65
CA ARG A 369 -1.69 45.48 -13.99
C ARG A 369 -1.94 44.38 -15.02
N ILE A 370 -2.76 44.65 -16.03
CA ILE A 370 -3.06 43.69 -17.10
C ILE A 370 -3.29 44.43 -18.43
N PRO A 371 -2.56 44.10 -19.51
CA PRO A 371 -2.84 44.63 -20.84
C PRO A 371 -4.24 44.20 -21.31
N GLU A 372 -5.00 45.09 -21.94
CA GLU A 372 -6.37 44.76 -22.36
C GLU A 372 -6.44 43.63 -23.41
N SER A 373 -5.40 43.56 -24.25
CA SER A 373 -5.13 42.52 -25.24
C SER A 373 -4.88 41.12 -24.66
N SER A 374 -5.02 40.96 -23.34
CA SER A 374 -4.97 39.67 -22.65
C SER A 374 -6.12 38.75 -23.07
N GLU A 375 -5.77 37.55 -23.52
CA GLU A 375 -6.74 36.54 -23.95
C GLU A 375 -7.53 35.94 -22.77
N PRO A 376 -8.79 35.52 -22.94
CA PRO A 376 -9.54 34.79 -21.93
C PRO A 376 -8.80 33.54 -21.43
N ASN A 377 -8.95 33.27 -20.14
CA ASN A 377 -8.23 32.29 -19.32
C ASN A 377 -6.77 32.67 -18.98
N THR A 378 -6.28 33.86 -19.35
CA THR A 378 -4.99 34.39 -18.86
C THR A 378 -4.96 34.41 -17.32
N PRO A 379 -3.91 33.87 -16.67
CA PRO A 379 -3.74 33.97 -15.22
C PRO A 379 -3.28 35.38 -14.85
N ILE A 380 -3.90 35.96 -13.82
CA ILE A 380 -3.72 37.37 -13.44
C ILE A 380 -2.87 37.51 -12.18
N ILE A 381 -3.24 36.79 -11.13
CA ILE A 381 -2.50 36.70 -9.87
C ILE A 381 -2.83 35.36 -9.20
N GLU A 382 -1.86 34.78 -8.50
CA GLU A 382 -2.08 33.70 -7.53
C GLU A 382 -2.12 34.32 -6.12
N LEU A 383 -3.14 33.97 -5.35
CA LEU A 383 -3.32 34.39 -3.96
C LEU A 383 -3.22 33.16 -3.06
N ALA A 384 -2.66 33.34 -1.87
CA ALA A 384 -2.61 32.31 -0.83
C ALA A 384 -3.38 32.76 0.41
N ALA A 385 -4.03 31.79 1.06
CA ALA A 385 -4.66 31.96 2.36
C ALA A 385 -4.29 30.77 3.25
N GLU A 386 -4.29 30.98 4.56
CA GLU A 386 -4.06 29.95 5.55
C GLU A 386 -5.27 29.82 6.46
N ASP A 387 -5.50 28.58 6.88
CA ASP A 387 -6.40 28.21 7.96
C ASP A 387 -5.73 27.13 8.81
N ALA A 388 -6.09 27.05 10.08
CA ALA A 388 -5.44 26.14 11.03
C ALA A 388 -6.18 24.80 11.16
N ASP A 389 -7.51 24.84 11.00
CA ASP A 389 -8.43 23.70 11.03
C ASP A 389 -8.06 22.60 10.02
N ALA A 390 -8.47 21.36 10.30
CA ALA A 390 -8.11 20.17 9.52
C ALA A 390 -9.21 19.70 8.55
N GLY A 391 -8.81 18.88 7.57
CA GLY A 391 -9.73 18.15 6.69
C GLY A 391 -10.55 19.05 5.77
N GLU A 392 -11.89 18.97 5.85
CA GLU A 392 -12.80 19.84 5.11
C GLU A 392 -13.03 21.19 5.82
N ASN A 393 -12.79 21.28 7.14
CA ASN A 393 -12.98 22.52 7.90
C ASN A 393 -11.96 23.57 7.47
N GLY A 394 -10.67 23.21 7.33
CA GLY A 394 -9.67 24.11 6.75
C GLY A 394 -9.64 24.19 5.22
N GLN A 395 -10.63 23.67 4.47
CA GLN A 395 -10.50 23.50 3.01
C GLN A 395 -10.97 24.70 2.18
N LEU A 396 -10.01 25.48 1.67
CA LEU A 396 -10.31 26.83 1.19
C LEU A 396 -10.83 26.90 -0.25
N THR A 397 -11.86 27.73 -0.42
CA THR A 397 -12.48 28.08 -1.70
C THR A 397 -12.40 29.59 -1.91
N PHE A 398 -11.97 30.01 -3.09
CA PHE A 398 -11.80 31.42 -3.45
C PHE A 398 -12.86 31.84 -4.47
N SER A 399 -13.45 33.03 -4.30
CA SER A 399 -14.48 33.57 -5.20
C SER A 399 -14.36 35.09 -5.37
N VAL A 400 -14.78 35.64 -6.53
CA VAL A 400 -14.92 37.10 -6.72
C VAL A 400 -16.35 37.48 -6.34
N VAL A 401 -16.51 38.35 -5.34
CA VAL A 401 -17.84 38.67 -4.75
C VAL A 401 -18.30 40.10 -4.99
N ALA A 402 -17.39 41.03 -5.30
CA ALA A 402 -17.73 42.39 -5.72
C ALA A 402 -16.64 43.00 -6.63
N GLY A 403 -16.96 44.13 -7.26
CA GLY A 403 -16.04 44.89 -8.13
C GLY A 403 -16.06 44.49 -9.62
N ASP A 404 -16.71 43.38 -9.95
CA ASP A 404 -16.88 42.88 -11.33
C ASP A 404 -18.38 42.66 -11.65
N PRO A 405 -19.11 43.70 -12.12
CA PRO A 405 -20.53 43.58 -12.42
C PRO A 405 -20.82 42.80 -13.70
N GLU A 406 -19.83 42.62 -14.59
CA GLU A 406 -20.02 41.93 -15.87
C GLU A 406 -19.52 40.48 -15.87
N GLN A 407 -18.91 40.00 -14.78
CA GLN A 407 -18.22 38.71 -14.71
C GLN A 407 -17.13 38.60 -15.79
N LYS A 408 -16.23 39.58 -15.83
CA LYS A 408 -15.01 39.58 -16.63
C LYS A 408 -13.87 38.78 -15.99
N PHE A 409 -13.97 38.43 -14.71
CA PHE A 409 -12.98 37.63 -13.97
C PHE A 409 -13.59 36.39 -13.31
N TYR A 410 -12.75 35.44 -12.89
CA TYR A 410 -13.11 34.31 -12.04
C TYR A 410 -11.92 33.79 -11.24
N MET A 411 -12.17 33.11 -10.12
CA MET A 411 -11.16 32.39 -9.36
C MET A 411 -11.14 30.91 -9.76
N VAL A 412 -9.94 30.32 -9.77
CA VAL A 412 -9.72 28.86 -9.75
C VAL A 412 -9.13 28.51 -8.39
N SER A 413 -9.77 27.63 -7.63
CA SER A 413 -9.32 27.22 -6.29
C SER A 413 -8.48 25.95 -6.35
N HIS A 414 -7.27 26.02 -5.80
CA HIS A 414 -6.29 24.94 -5.72
C HIS A 414 -6.28 24.41 -4.28
N ARG A 415 -7.35 23.69 -3.90
CA ARG A 415 -7.66 23.25 -2.53
C ARG A 415 -6.51 22.49 -1.82
N GLN A 416 -5.71 21.71 -2.56
CA GLN A 416 -4.56 20.99 -2.00
C GLN A 416 -3.36 21.89 -1.65
N GLU A 417 -3.33 23.12 -2.16
CA GLU A 417 -2.24 24.08 -1.97
C GLU A 417 -2.71 25.35 -1.21
N GLN A 418 -3.99 25.40 -0.79
CA GLN A 418 -4.67 26.56 -0.19
C GLN A 418 -4.50 27.87 -0.98
N ARG A 419 -4.56 27.76 -2.31
CA ARG A 419 -4.32 28.86 -3.26
C ARG A 419 -5.52 29.14 -4.16
N GLY A 420 -5.62 30.38 -4.63
CA GLY A 420 -6.60 30.83 -5.61
C GLY A 420 -5.94 31.60 -6.75
N THR A 421 -6.03 31.10 -7.99
CA THR A 421 -5.60 31.87 -9.17
C THR A 421 -6.78 32.70 -9.68
N LEU A 422 -6.63 34.04 -9.70
CA LEU A 422 -7.53 34.93 -10.44
C LEU A 422 -7.24 34.82 -11.94
N ARG A 423 -8.27 34.66 -12.76
CA ARG A 423 -8.15 34.51 -14.22
C ARG A 423 -9.14 35.39 -14.97
N LEU A 424 -8.76 35.80 -16.17
CA LEU A 424 -9.62 36.56 -17.08
C LEU A 424 -10.67 35.64 -17.70
N LYS A 425 -11.95 36.07 -17.76
CA LYS A 425 -13.09 35.31 -18.29
C LYS A 425 -13.59 35.82 -19.65
N LYS A 426 -13.35 37.10 -19.93
CA LYS A 426 -13.76 37.84 -21.13
C LYS A 426 -12.67 38.85 -21.47
N HIS A 427 -12.56 39.26 -22.73
CA HIS A 427 -11.67 40.37 -23.11
C HIS A 427 -11.98 41.64 -22.31
N LEU A 428 -10.95 42.45 -22.11
CA LEU A 428 -11.02 43.81 -21.60
C LEU A 428 -11.09 44.78 -22.80
N ASP A 429 -11.37 46.05 -22.51
CA ASP A 429 -11.63 47.12 -23.48
C ASP A 429 -11.36 48.44 -22.72
N TYR A 430 -10.22 49.10 -22.97
CA TYR A 430 -9.76 50.27 -22.22
C TYR A 430 -10.53 51.53 -22.61
N GLU A 431 -11.01 51.63 -23.84
CA GLU A 431 -11.79 52.76 -24.35
C GLU A 431 -13.19 52.78 -23.74
N ARG A 432 -13.72 51.61 -23.36
CA ARG A 432 -15.03 51.46 -22.73
C ARG A 432 -15.08 52.10 -21.34
N PRO A 433 -15.95 53.13 -21.12
CA PRO A 433 -15.97 53.86 -19.86
C PRO A 433 -16.32 52.98 -18.65
N GLY A 434 -15.38 52.89 -17.70
CA GLY A 434 -15.53 52.10 -16.47
C GLY A 434 -14.74 50.80 -16.44
N GLU A 435 -14.04 50.43 -17.52
CA GLU A 435 -13.19 49.22 -17.58
C GLU A 435 -11.71 49.49 -17.32
N GLN A 436 -11.26 50.74 -17.30
CA GLN A 436 -9.86 51.13 -17.09
C GLN A 436 -9.31 50.66 -15.72
N ARG A 437 -10.21 50.40 -14.75
CA ARG A 437 -9.85 49.96 -13.39
C ARG A 437 -11.00 49.21 -12.72
N PHE A 438 -10.69 48.04 -12.18
CA PHE A 438 -11.60 47.23 -11.36
C PHE A 438 -11.14 47.21 -9.89
N ASN A 439 -12.03 47.53 -8.96
CA ASN A 439 -11.78 47.43 -7.52
C ASN A 439 -12.42 46.13 -6.99
N LEU A 440 -11.78 45.01 -7.27
CA LEU A 440 -12.26 43.67 -6.94
C LEU A 440 -12.28 43.44 -5.42
N THR A 441 -13.29 42.72 -4.96
CA THR A 441 -13.29 42.09 -3.62
C THR A 441 -13.37 40.59 -3.80
N ILE A 442 -12.33 39.91 -3.31
CA ILE A 442 -12.15 38.47 -3.41
C ILE A 442 -12.45 37.89 -2.03
N LYS A 443 -13.29 36.86 -1.96
CA LYS A 443 -13.61 36.12 -0.75
C LYS A 443 -12.74 34.86 -0.72
N VAL A 444 -12.26 34.50 0.46
CA VAL A 444 -11.87 33.13 0.79
C VAL A 444 -12.84 32.59 1.83
N GLU A 445 -13.30 31.36 1.67
CA GLU A 445 -14.27 30.70 2.52
C GLU A 445 -13.93 29.21 2.69
N ASP A 446 -14.28 28.70 3.86
CA ASP A 446 -14.25 27.31 4.26
C ASP A 446 -15.71 26.74 4.19
N MET A 447 -16.16 25.95 5.18
CA MET A 447 -17.56 25.53 5.30
C MET A 447 -18.50 26.50 6.06
N GLN A 448 -17.99 27.50 6.79
CA GLN A 448 -18.80 28.31 7.73
C GLN A 448 -18.33 29.78 7.89
N TYR A 449 -17.02 30.04 7.93
CA TYR A 449 -16.42 31.37 8.03
C TYR A 449 -15.90 31.89 6.68
N SER A 450 -15.39 33.13 6.68
CA SER A 450 -14.75 33.72 5.51
C SER A 450 -14.04 35.03 5.82
N SER A 451 -13.05 35.37 5.00
CA SER A 451 -12.46 36.71 4.96
C SER A 451 -12.47 37.30 3.55
N LEU A 452 -12.18 38.61 3.46
CA LEU A 452 -12.26 39.39 2.23
C LEU A 452 -10.93 40.12 1.97
N LEU A 453 -10.42 39.99 0.75
CA LEU A 453 -9.29 40.75 0.24
C LEU A 453 -9.78 41.80 -0.76
N HIS A 454 -9.36 43.05 -0.58
CA HIS A 454 -9.58 44.11 -1.56
C HIS A 454 -8.38 44.21 -2.51
N CYS A 455 -8.68 44.19 -3.80
CA CYS A 455 -7.70 44.18 -4.88
C CYS A 455 -8.00 45.29 -5.89
N THR A 456 -6.99 46.07 -6.25
CA THR A 456 -7.06 47.01 -7.37
C THR A 456 -6.43 46.34 -8.59
N LEU A 457 -7.17 46.27 -9.69
CA LEU A 457 -6.68 45.86 -11.00
C LEU A 457 -6.80 47.08 -11.94
N GLU A 458 -5.67 47.52 -12.48
CA GLU A 458 -5.59 48.59 -13.48
C GLU A 458 -5.36 47.94 -14.84
N VAL A 459 -6.12 48.36 -15.86
CA VAL A 459 -5.97 47.87 -17.23
C VAL A 459 -4.94 48.74 -17.95
N GLU A 460 -4.10 48.12 -18.76
CA GLU A 460 -3.05 48.78 -19.53
C GLU A 460 -3.44 48.83 -21.02
N ASP A 461 -3.64 50.07 -21.47
CA ASP A 461 -3.87 50.56 -22.82
C ASP A 461 -2.91 49.96 -23.86
N CYS A 462 -3.48 49.39 -24.93
CA CYS A 462 -2.77 48.76 -26.05
C CYS A 462 -3.17 49.42 -27.37
N ASN A 463 -2.18 49.77 -28.20
CA ASN A 463 -2.39 50.44 -29.50
C ASN A 463 -3.18 49.55 -30.48
N ASP A 464 -4.51 49.68 -30.50
CA ASP A 464 -5.43 48.81 -31.24
C ASP A 464 -6.50 49.57 -32.06
N HIS A 465 -6.77 50.83 -31.71
CA HIS A 465 -7.42 51.77 -32.62
C HIS A 465 -6.40 52.48 -33.52
N ALA A 466 -6.88 53.11 -34.59
CA ALA A 466 -6.03 53.79 -35.57
C ALA A 466 -6.60 55.18 -35.90
N PRO A 467 -5.76 56.22 -36.15
CA PRO A 467 -6.23 57.61 -36.13
C PRO A 467 -7.36 57.92 -37.13
N VAL A 468 -8.59 58.15 -36.66
CA VAL A 468 -9.75 58.30 -37.54
C VAL A 468 -9.96 59.75 -37.98
N PHE A 469 -9.87 60.01 -39.29
CA PHE A 469 -10.26 61.28 -39.89
C PHE A 469 -11.78 61.39 -40.10
N ILE A 470 -12.40 62.48 -39.63
CA ILE A 470 -13.81 62.79 -39.85
C ILE A 470 -13.94 64.22 -40.40
N PRO A 471 -14.18 64.41 -41.71
CA PRO A 471 -14.40 63.42 -42.76
C PRO A 471 -13.10 62.81 -43.33
N HIS A 472 -13.15 61.54 -43.74
CA HIS A 472 -12.06 60.85 -44.44
C HIS A 472 -11.89 61.25 -45.92
N PHE A 473 -12.84 62.02 -46.48
CA PHE A 473 -12.77 62.55 -47.84
C PHE A 473 -13.19 64.02 -47.86
N LEU A 474 -12.36 64.87 -48.45
CA LEU A 474 -12.56 66.32 -48.51
C LEU A 474 -12.44 66.82 -49.95
N GLN A 475 -13.57 67.14 -50.58
CA GLN A 475 -13.57 67.81 -51.88
C GLN A 475 -13.51 69.33 -51.69
N LEU A 476 -12.41 69.94 -52.15
CA LEU A 476 -12.17 71.37 -52.03
C LEU A 476 -12.75 72.16 -53.22
N PRO A 477 -13.02 73.47 -53.04
CA PRO A 477 -13.13 74.40 -54.15
C PRO A 477 -11.87 74.38 -55.03
N ALA A 478 -12.01 74.74 -56.30
CA ALA A 478 -10.87 74.79 -57.22
C ALA A 478 -9.93 75.96 -56.86
N VAL A 479 -8.64 75.66 -56.74
CA VAL A 479 -7.57 76.61 -56.34
C VAL A 479 -6.87 77.13 -57.58
N ARG A 480 -6.43 78.40 -57.60
CA ARG A 480 -5.66 78.94 -58.74
C ARG A 480 -4.23 78.41 -58.72
N GLU A 481 -3.65 78.15 -59.89
CA GLU A 481 -2.24 77.71 -59.96
C GLU A 481 -1.24 78.82 -59.58
N ASP A 482 -1.58 80.10 -59.81
CA ASP A 482 -0.78 81.28 -59.40
C ASP A 482 -0.81 81.58 -57.88
N VAL A 483 -1.21 80.61 -57.07
CA VAL A 483 -1.27 80.73 -55.61
C VAL A 483 0.13 80.71 -54.99
N ALA A 484 0.41 81.65 -54.08
CA ALA A 484 1.70 81.75 -53.44
C ALA A 484 1.97 80.54 -52.51
N PRO A 485 3.20 79.97 -52.51
CA PRO A 485 3.63 79.01 -51.49
C PRO A 485 3.43 79.57 -50.07
N GLY A 486 3.05 78.69 -49.15
CA GLY A 486 2.56 79.01 -47.80
C GLY A 486 1.04 79.22 -47.71
N THR A 487 0.29 79.25 -48.82
CA THR A 487 -1.17 79.39 -48.78
C THR A 487 -1.85 78.11 -48.28
N SER A 488 -2.70 78.23 -47.26
CA SER A 488 -3.51 77.12 -46.73
C SER A 488 -4.61 76.69 -47.70
N VAL A 489 -4.76 75.38 -47.90
CA VAL A 489 -5.75 74.77 -48.80
C VAL A 489 -6.78 73.90 -48.07
N ALA A 490 -6.39 73.29 -46.96
CA ALA A 490 -7.28 72.53 -46.09
C ALA A 490 -6.79 72.57 -44.63
N SER A 491 -7.69 72.26 -43.70
CA SER A 491 -7.35 71.78 -42.38
C SER A 491 -8.05 70.43 -42.20
N VAL A 492 -7.30 69.42 -41.76
CA VAL A 492 -7.80 68.09 -41.43
C VAL A 492 -7.53 67.80 -39.96
N ALA A 493 -8.35 66.95 -39.35
CA ALA A 493 -8.12 66.44 -38.03
C ALA A 493 -8.44 64.94 -38.00
N ALA A 494 -7.52 64.16 -37.45
CA ALA A 494 -7.76 62.80 -37.01
C ALA A 494 -7.95 62.80 -35.49
N THR A 495 -8.70 61.81 -35.00
CA THR A 495 -8.83 61.54 -33.57
C THR A 495 -8.65 60.05 -33.32
N ASP A 496 -7.78 59.73 -32.37
CA ASP A 496 -7.73 58.38 -31.80
C ASP A 496 -8.58 58.26 -30.53
N LEU A 497 -8.91 57.02 -30.17
CA LEU A 497 -9.67 56.66 -28.97
C LEU A 497 -8.76 56.27 -27.80
N ASP A 498 -7.62 55.63 -28.10
CA ASP A 498 -6.59 55.13 -27.18
C ASP A 498 -6.01 56.24 -26.27
N SER A 499 -4.99 55.94 -25.46
CA SER A 499 -4.40 56.91 -24.53
C SER A 499 -2.87 57.04 -24.63
N GLY A 500 -2.32 58.00 -23.88
CA GLY A 500 -0.87 58.27 -23.88
C GLY A 500 -0.29 58.51 -25.29
N LEU A 501 0.70 57.69 -25.64
CA LEU A 501 1.38 57.72 -26.94
C LEU A 501 0.59 57.04 -28.06
N ASN A 502 -0.28 56.07 -27.71
CA ASN A 502 -1.12 55.34 -28.67
C ASN A 502 -2.11 56.29 -29.38
N ARG A 503 -2.40 57.44 -28.75
CA ARG A 503 -3.22 58.53 -29.31
C ARG A 503 -2.45 59.79 -29.74
N GLU A 504 -1.13 59.85 -29.54
CA GLU A 504 -0.36 61.03 -29.97
C GLU A 504 -0.12 60.97 -31.49
N ILE A 505 -0.81 61.82 -32.26
CA ILE A 505 -0.85 61.76 -33.73
C ILE A 505 0.19 62.68 -34.38
N THR A 506 1.00 62.10 -35.27
CA THR A 506 1.81 62.81 -36.27
C THR A 506 1.11 62.84 -37.63
N TYR A 507 1.02 64.01 -38.26
CA TYR A 507 0.51 64.15 -39.63
C TYR A 507 1.62 64.10 -40.69
N SER A 508 1.33 63.49 -41.85
CA SER A 508 2.20 63.53 -43.04
C SER A 508 1.39 63.39 -44.34
N ILE A 509 2.03 63.53 -45.51
CA ILE A 509 1.39 63.30 -46.83
C ILE A 509 2.03 62.06 -47.44
N ALA A 510 1.21 61.14 -47.97
CA ALA A 510 1.67 59.91 -48.60
C ALA A 510 2.51 60.24 -49.85
N PRO A 511 3.79 59.82 -49.95
CA PRO A 511 4.70 60.22 -51.03
C PRO A 511 4.21 59.89 -52.46
N GLU A 512 3.40 58.85 -52.61
CA GLU A 512 2.77 58.45 -53.85
C GLU A 512 1.61 59.38 -54.30
N SER A 513 1.06 60.17 -53.37
CA SER A 513 -0.03 61.13 -53.64
C SER A 513 0.46 62.54 -53.97
N ASP A 514 1.67 62.88 -53.51
CA ASP A 514 2.40 64.10 -53.91
C ASP A 514 3.87 63.79 -54.27
N PRO A 515 4.12 63.14 -55.42
CA PRO A 515 5.46 62.75 -55.87
C PRO A 515 6.34 63.93 -56.31
N TYR A 516 5.84 65.17 -56.19
CA TYR A 516 6.52 66.41 -56.57
C TYR A 516 6.74 67.35 -55.37
N HIS A 517 6.25 67.01 -54.18
CA HIS A 517 6.33 67.83 -52.97
C HIS A 517 5.77 69.26 -53.18
N LEU A 518 4.60 69.32 -53.82
CA LEU A 518 3.84 70.53 -54.07
C LEU A 518 3.06 71.01 -52.85
N PHE A 519 2.82 70.15 -51.87
CA PHE A 519 2.06 70.41 -50.65
C PHE A 519 2.84 70.00 -49.40
N SER A 520 2.45 70.58 -48.27
CA SER A 520 2.96 70.20 -46.94
C SER A 520 1.81 70.20 -45.93
N VAL A 521 1.97 69.42 -44.86
CA VAL A 521 1.06 69.42 -43.71
C VAL A 521 1.87 69.67 -42.43
N ASP A 522 1.33 70.44 -41.50
CA ASP A 522 1.91 70.65 -40.18
C ASP A 522 1.23 69.79 -39.10
N GLN A 523 1.75 69.82 -37.87
CA GLN A 523 1.20 69.03 -36.76
C GLN A 523 -0.13 69.57 -36.20
N SER A 524 -0.67 70.68 -36.74
CA SER A 524 -2.06 71.10 -36.51
C SER A 524 -3.03 70.54 -37.56
N GLY A 525 -2.53 69.75 -38.52
CA GLY A 525 -3.30 69.24 -39.65
C GLY A 525 -3.59 70.29 -40.72
N LEU A 526 -2.89 71.44 -40.70
CA LEU A 526 -3.04 72.48 -41.72
C LEU A 526 -2.24 72.10 -42.97
N VAL A 527 -2.94 71.92 -44.09
CA VAL A 527 -2.34 71.62 -45.39
C VAL A 527 -2.10 72.91 -46.15
N THR A 528 -0.88 73.13 -46.61
CA THR A 528 -0.47 74.34 -47.37
C THR A 528 0.23 73.97 -48.67
N VAL A 529 0.20 74.89 -49.64
CA VAL A 529 1.00 74.81 -50.87
C VAL A 529 2.48 75.02 -50.53
N ALA A 530 3.33 74.06 -50.82
CA ALA A 530 4.77 74.11 -50.55
C ALA A 530 5.60 74.63 -51.75
N SER A 531 5.14 74.37 -52.98
CA SER A 531 5.82 74.74 -54.23
C SER A 531 4.84 75.31 -55.25
N GLU A 532 5.35 76.00 -56.28
CA GLU A 532 4.53 76.54 -57.38
C GLU A 532 3.69 75.44 -58.06
N LEU A 533 2.38 75.69 -58.23
CA LEU A 533 1.45 74.76 -58.86
C LEU A 533 1.39 74.98 -60.38
N ASP A 534 1.08 73.93 -61.13
CA ASP A 534 1.02 73.95 -62.59
C ASP A 534 -0.06 72.96 -63.06
N ARG A 535 -1.15 73.50 -63.62
CA ARG A 535 -2.31 72.75 -64.11
C ARG A 535 -1.99 71.96 -65.38
N GLU A 536 -1.08 72.44 -66.21
CA GLU A 536 -0.63 71.76 -67.43
C GLU A 536 0.18 70.49 -67.10
N LYS A 537 0.85 70.45 -65.94
CA LYS A 537 1.39 69.22 -65.34
C LYS A 537 0.28 68.38 -64.69
N VAL A 538 -0.50 68.97 -63.76
CA VAL A 538 -1.51 68.25 -62.96
C VAL A 538 -2.75 69.10 -62.72
N ALA A 539 -3.79 68.92 -63.54
CA ALA A 539 -5.03 69.71 -63.43
C ALA A 539 -5.91 69.35 -62.21
N GLN A 540 -5.67 68.21 -61.56
CA GLN A 540 -6.42 67.77 -60.37
C GLN A 540 -5.55 66.92 -59.44
N HIS A 541 -5.39 67.37 -58.20
CA HIS A 541 -4.68 66.66 -57.14
C HIS A 541 -5.63 65.78 -56.32
N HIS A 542 -5.10 64.64 -55.89
CA HIS A 542 -5.74 63.67 -54.99
C HIS A 542 -4.73 63.36 -53.89
N LEU A 543 -4.59 64.26 -52.92
CA LEU A 543 -3.60 64.16 -51.85
C LEU A 543 -4.12 63.19 -50.78
N VAL A 544 -3.27 62.28 -50.31
CA VAL A 544 -3.60 61.38 -49.20
C VAL A 544 -2.81 61.85 -47.99
N VAL A 545 -3.51 62.42 -47.01
CA VAL A 545 -2.94 62.79 -45.73
C VAL A 545 -2.99 61.56 -44.82
N LEU A 546 -1.89 61.28 -44.16
CA LEU A 546 -1.71 60.22 -43.17
C LEU A 546 -1.78 60.82 -41.77
N ALA A 547 -2.39 60.10 -40.84
CA ALA A 547 -2.28 60.34 -39.41
C ALA A 547 -1.76 59.05 -38.78
N THR A 548 -0.58 59.11 -38.19
CA THR A 548 0.15 57.98 -37.60
C THR A 548 0.36 58.27 -36.12
N ASP A 549 -0.04 57.34 -35.26
CA ASP A 549 0.18 57.42 -33.81
C ASP A 549 1.64 57.11 -33.41
N HIS A 550 1.93 57.25 -32.11
CA HIS A 550 3.22 56.91 -31.50
C HIS A 550 3.19 55.61 -30.69
N GLY A 551 2.19 54.75 -30.90
CA GLY A 551 2.11 53.44 -30.25
C GLY A 551 3.10 52.41 -30.80
N THR A 552 3.09 51.20 -30.23
CA THR A 552 4.01 50.12 -30.62
C THR A 552 3.28 48.79 -30.85
N ALA A 553 3.11 48.29 -32.08
CA ALA A 553 3.48 48.92 -33.36
C ALA A 553 2.53 50.08 -33.71
N PRO A 554 3.03 51.16 -34.36
CA PRO A 554 2.18 52.30 -34.67
C PRO A 554 1.19 51.96 -35.78
N LEU A 555 -0.03 52.48 -35.65
CA LEU A 555 -1.11 52.33 -36.63
C LEU A 555 -1.20 53.61 -37.47
N THR A 556 -2.09 53.65 -38.47
CA THR A 556 -2.20 54.80 -39.38
C THR A 556 -3.55 54.87 -40.05
N GLY A 557 -4.25 55.99 -39.87
CA GLY A 557 -5.42 56.35 -40.66
C GLY A 557 -5.07 57.25 -41.85
N THR A 558 -6.01 57.38 -42.79
CA THR A 558 -5.82 58.17 -44.02
C THR A 558 -7.05 59.02 -44.35
N ALA A 559 -6.81 60.19 -44.94
CA ALA A 559 -7.85 61.03 -45.54
C ALA A 559 -7.45 61.48 -46.94
N THR A 560 -8.40 61.48 -47.88
CA THR A 560 -8.15 61.92 -49.26
C THR A 560 -8.73 63.32 -49.50
N ILE A 561 -7.87 64.25 -49.91
CA ILE A 561 -8.22 65.61 -50.30
C ILE A 561 -8.23 65.69 -51.83
N GLN A 562 -9.37 66.02 -52.43
CA GLN A 562 -9.53 66.22 -53.87
C GLN A 562 -9.60 67.72 -54.18
N MET A 563 -8.71 68.19 -55.06
CA MET A 563 -8.58 69.60 -55.43
C MET A 563 -8.36 69.75 -56.94
N ALA A 564 -9.14 70.59 -57.61
CA ALA A 564 -8.90 70.96 -59.02
C ALA A 564 -8.13 72.28 -59.12
N LEU A 565 -7.30 72.44 -60.14
CA LEU A 565 -6.60 73.71 -60.41
C LEU A 565 -7.34 74.55 -61.46
N LEU A 566 -7.44 75.86 -61.20
CA LEU A 566 -7.99 76.87 -62.10
C LEU A 566 -6.90 77.48 -62.97
N ASP A 567 -7.20 77.53 -64.27
CA ASP A 567 -6.42 78.13 -65.36
C ASP A 567 -6.00 79.58 -65.04
N VAL A 568 -4.70 79.84 -65.11
CA VAL A 568 -4.12 81.19 -65.12
C VAL A 568 -3.20 81.37 -66.33
N ASN A 569 -3.74 81.14 -67.54
CA ASN A 569 -3.16 81.33 -68.88
C ASN A 569 -1.87 82.20 -68.94
N ASP A 570 -0.77 81.59 -68.56
CA ASP A 570 0.62 82.08 -68.54
C ASP A 570 1.40 81.49 -69.73
N ASN A 571 0.98 80.31 -70.17
CA ASN A 571 1.33 79.62 -71.40
C ASN A 571 1.11 80.51 -72.65
N ALA A 572 2.13 81.31 -72.94
CA ALA A 572 2.11 82.31 -74.00
C ALA A 572 1.84 81.69 -75.38
N ARG A 573 0.72 82.11 -76.01
CA ARG A 573 0.36 81.71 -77.38
C ARG A 573 1.48 82.02 -78.38
N LEU A 574 2.20 80.97 -78.81
CA LEU A 574 3.15 81.02 -79.93
C LEU A 574 2.41 81.23 -81.26
N ILE A 575 2.09 82.50 -81.57
CA ILE A 575 1.65 82.90 -82.91
C ILE A 575 2.88 82.91 -83.83
N SER A 576 3.06 81.84 -84.59
CA SER A 576 4.12 81.75 -85.60
C SER A 576 3.84 82.69 -86.78
N ASN A 577 4.68 83.71 -86.95
CA ASN A 577 4.54 84.72 -87.99
C ASN A 577 4.81 84.16 -89.39
N TYR A 578 3.75 83.79 -90.13
CA TYR A 578 3.79 83.64 -91.59
C TYR A 578 2.98 84.73 -92.28
N ARG A 579 3.69 85.75 -92.79
CA ARG A 579 3.24 86.55 -93.94
C ARG A 579 3.64 85.80 -95.23
N HIS A 580 3.00 85.94 -96.40
CA HIS A 580 2.17 87.04 -96.90
C HIS A 580 1.04 86.56 -97.86
N CYS A 581 -0.07 87.31 -97.83
CA CYS A 581 -0.96 87.70 -98.96
C CYS A 581 -1.70 86.66 -99.83
N ALA A 582 -2.85 87.12 -100.34
CA ALA A 582 -3.72 86.47 -101.33
C ALA A 582 -4.41 87.53 -102.22
N HIS A 583 -5.20 87.08 -103.21
CA HIS A 583 -5.97 87.87 -104.20
C HIS A 583 -5.14 88.61 -105.29
N LEU A 584 -5.61 88.77 -106.54
CA LEU A 584 -6.83 88.26 -107.21
C LEU A 584 -6.59 88.10 -108.73
N SER A 585 -7.47 87.41 -109.45
CA SER A 585 -7.47 87.33 -110.92
C SER A 585 -8.44 88.36 -111.55
N ALA A 586 -8.25 88.66 -112.84
CA ALA A 586 -9.15 89.48 -113.64
C ALA A 586 -9.64 88.70 -114.89
N THR A 587 -10.88 88.95 -115.28
CA THR A 587 -11.69 88.10 -116.16
C THR A 587 -11.36 88.16 -117.65
N ASN A 588 -11.56 87.05 -118.34
CA ASN A 588 -12.17 87.06 -119.68
C ASN A 588 -13.08 85.82 -119.84
N TYR A 589 -14.33 86.03 -120.28
CA TYR A 589 -15.39 85.00 -120.40
C TYR A 589 -15.94 84.98 -121.85
N PRO A 590 -16.60 83.90 -122.31
CA PRO A 590 -16.58 82.51 -121.84
C PRO A 590 -16.18 81.50 -122.94
N PRO A 591 -15.35 80.51 -122.61
CA PRO A 591 -15.53 79.18 -123.22
C PRO A 591 -15.49 78.04 -122.20
N TYR A 592 -16.21 76.95 -122.50
CA TYR A 592 -16.10 75.69 -121.76
C TYR A 592 -14.70 75.09 -121.92
N ILE A 593 -14.03 74.82 -120.80
CA ILE A 593 -12.92 73.87 -120.73
C ILE A 593 -13.21 72.90 -119.59
N SER A 594 -13.49 71.65 -119.93
CA SER A 594 -13.68 70.57 -118.97
C SER A 594 -12.34 69.90 -118.64
N SER A 595 -11.91 69.93 -117.38
CA SER A 595 -10.86 69.03 -116.89
C SER A 595 -11.45 67.64 -116.62
N CYS A 596 -11.87 66.97 -117.68
CA CYS A 596 -12.34 65.58 -117.63
C CYS A 596 -11.16 64.61 -117.51
N VAL A 597 -11.33 63.55 -116.69
CA VAL A 597 -10.70 62.22 -116.88
C VAL A 597 -9.17 62.20 -116.58
N GLU A 598 -8.52 61.12 -116.12
CA GLU A 598 -8.88 59.70 -115.95
C GLU A 598 -8.51 59.12 -114.55
N ARG A 599 -8.71 57.81 -114.34
CA ARG A 599 -8.47 57.07 -113.08
C ARG A 599 -7.33 56.02 -113.23
N ARG A 600 -6.25 56.14 -112.43
CA ARG A 600 -5.21 55.09 -112.21
C ARG A 600 -4.46 54.71 -113.53
N PRO A 601 -3.59 53.66 -113.64
CA PRO A 601 -2.97 52.77 -112.63
C PRO A 601 -1.44 52.49 -112.74
N ILE A 602 -0.85 51.95 -111.64
CA ILE A 602 0.24 50.93 -111.54
C ILE A 602 1.65 51.17 -112.15
N GLY A 603 2.72 50.89 -111.37
CA GLY A 603 3.96 50.23 -111.88
C GLY A 603 5.33 50.57 -111.25
N GLY A 604 6.12 49.55 -110.83
CA GLY A 604 7.58 49.61 -110.50
C GLY A 604 7.95 49.87 -109.02
N ILE A 605 8.82 49.16 -108.27
CA ILE A 605 9.99 48.25 -108.47
C ILE A 605 11.31 49.04 -108.78
N ASP A 606 12.47 48.88 -108.10
CA ASP A 606 13.02 47.86 -107.16
C ASP A 606 14.07 48.43 -106.15
N ARG A 607 14.49 47.62 -105.13
CA ARG A 607 15.81 47.63 -104.41
C ARG A 607 16.24 48.89 -103.61
N ARG A 608 17.09 48.85 -102.55
CA ARG A 608 17.76 47.87 -101.61
C ARG A 608 18.51 48.73 -100.54
N LEU A 609 19.03 48.39 -99.36
CA LEU A 609 19.26 47.27 -98.38
C LEU A 609 19.06 47.92 -96.96
N LEU A 610 19.20 47.40 -95.72
CA LEU A 610 19.28 46.13 -94.94
C LEU A 610 19.04 46.55 -93.45
N GLY A 611 18.79 45.71 -92.45
CA GLY A 611 18.46 44.28 -92.44
C GLY A 611 18.68 43.60 -91.07
N SER A 612 17.75 42.72 -90.68
CA SER A 612 17.80 41.80 -89.50
C SER A 612 17.68 42.45 -88.09
N ARG A 613 17.02 41.82 -87.09
CA ARG A 613 16.27 40.54 -87.06
C ARG A 613 15.24 40.48 -85.90
N ASP A 614 14.12 39.78 -86.15
CA ASP A 614 13.50 38.70 -85.34
C ASP A 614 13.60 38.68 -83.79
N ARG A 615 12.58 38.28 -83.00
CA ARG A 615 11.20 37.73 -83.21
C ARG A 615 10.37 38.07 -81.94
N ARG A 616 9.07 38.46 -82.01
CA ARG A 616 7.81 37.75 -82.38
C ARG A 616 7.22 36.83 -81.27
N PRO A 617 5.87 36.75 -81.13
CA PRO A 617 5.24 37.23 -79.89
C PRO A 617 4.21 36.25 -79.22
N PRO A 618 2.88 36.49 -79.04
CA PRO A 618 2.08 36.00 -77.90
C PRO A 618 1.01 34.96 -78.39
N PRO A 619 -0.29 34.83 -77.96
CA PRO A 619 -1.08 35.53 -76.93
C PRO A 619 -2.19 34.76 -76.14
N THR A 620 -2.77 35.47 -75.17
CA THR A 620 -4.20 35.50 -74.72
C THR A 620 -5.07 34.24 -74.43
N HIS A 621 -5.81 34.38 -73.32
CA HIS A 621 -7.23 33.97 -73.09
C HIS A 621 -7.63 32.49 -72.82
N ALA A 622 -7.90 32.25 -71.53
CA ALA A 622 -9.25 31.99 -70.96
C ALA A 622 -9.74 30.56 -70.63
N ARG A 623 -10.59 30.56 -69.57
CA ARG A 623 -11.52 29.53 -69.04
C ARG A 623 -11.02 28.55 -67.96
N ARG A 624 -11.97 28.28 -67.06
CA ARG A 624 -12.06 27.39 -65.88
C ARG A 624 -12.36 25.93 -66.30
N PRO A 625 -12.47 24.93 -65.38
CA PRO A 625 -11.71 24.63 -64.13
C PRO A 625 -11.43 23.09 -64.01
N LEU A 626 -11.23 22.61 -62.76
CA LEU A 626 -11.31 21.22 -62.27
C LEU A 626 -10.09 20.32 -62.52
N ALA A 627 -10.04 19.23 -61.75
CA ALA A 627 -8.85 18.43 -61.49
C ALA A 627 -9.12 16.92 -61.64
N SER A 628 -8.06 16.15 -61.93
CA SER A 628 -7.95 14.74 -61.55
C SER A 628 -6.48 14.29 -61.49
N GLN A 629 -6.24 13.25 -60.69
CA GLN A 629 -4.94 12.67 -60.38
C GLN A 629 -4.35 11.90 -61.58
N HIS A 630 -3.02 11.67 -61.58
CA HIS A 630 -2.49 10.32 -61.31
C HIS A 630 -0.97 10.32 -61.07
N CYS A 631 -0.51 9.39 -60.23
CA CYS A 631 0.89 9.20 -59.86
C CYS A 631 1.63 8.23 -60.79
N TRP A 632 2.96 8.37 -60.86
CA TRP A 632 3.90 7.25 -60.98
C TRP A 632 5.09 7.51 -60.04
N THR A 633 5.81 6.45 -59.64
CA THR A 633 6.70 6.42 -58.46
C THR A 633 8.08 5.79 -58.77
N TRP A 634 9.10 6.09 -57.95
CA TRP A 634 10.12 5.17 -57.34
C TRP A 634 11.53 5.80 -57.10
N ARG A 635 12.02 5.68 -55.83
CA ARG A 635 13.39 5.54 -55.24
C ARG A 635 14.61 6.29 -55.87
N CYS A 636 15.46 7.07 -55.18
CA CYS A 636 16.31 6.82 -53.96
C CYS A 636 17.40 5.71 -54.14
N PRO A 637 18.49 5.66 -53.31
CA PRO A 637 19.48 6.71 -52.91
C PRO A 637 20.95 6.21 -52.73
N TRP A 638 21.98 7.08 -52.76
CA TRP A 638 23.40 6.85 -52.32
C TRP A 638 23.91 8.19 -51.69
N SER A 639 24.41 8.35 -50.45
CA SER A 639 25.55 7.74 -49.68
C SER A 639 26.94 8.33 -50.04
N SER A 640 27.91 8.61 -49.14
CA SER A 640 27.98 8.70 -47.66
C SER A 640 29.39 9.19 -47.19
N LEU A 641 29.59 9.41 -45.86
CA LEU A 641 30.86 9.38 -45.08
C LEU A 641 31.82 10.62 -44.96
N LEU A 642 32.03 11.01 -43.68
CA LEU A 642 33.30 11.34 -42.97
C LEU A 642 33.94 12.77 -42.91
N LEU A 643 34.19 13.15 -41.64
CA LEU A 643 35.40 13.77 -41.02
C LEU A 643 35.65 15.30 -40.91
N SER A 644 35.77 15.71 -39.62
CA SER A 644 36.76 16.63 -39.01
C SER A 644 36.65 18.16 -39.11
N SER A 645 36.95 18.82 -37.97
CA SER A 645 37.17 20.27 -37.77
C SER A 645 38.58 20.71 -38.21
N PRO A 646 38.87 22.04 -38.30
CA PRO A 646 39.74 22.64 -37.28
C PRO A 646 39.53 24.15 -36.95
N GLN A 647 40.41 24.62 -36.04
CA GLN A 647 40.52 25.88 -35.30
C GLN A 647 40.79 27.17 -36.11
N CYS A 648 40.70 28.33 -35.42
CA CYS A 648 41.48 29.55 -35.71
C CYS A 648 41.92 30.29 -34.41
N ARG A 649 42.90 31.20 -34.51
CA ARG A 649 43.64 31.93 -33.43
C ARG A 649 44.17 33.29 -33.98
N CYS A 650 44.73 34.27 -33.25
CA CYS A 650 45.16 34.51 -31.85
C CYS A 650 45.04 36.07 -31.59
N PRO A 651 45.80 36.84 -30.74
CA PRO A 651 46.87 36.55 -29.76
C PRO A 651 46.73 37.24 -28.36
N ASP A 652 47.68 36.94 -27.44
CA ASP A 652 47.96 37.71 -26.21
C ASP A 652 48.77 39.02 -26.46
N PRO A 653 49.02 39.84 -25.42
CA PRO A 653 50.34 39.72 -24.75
C PRO A 653 50.33 39.69 -23.20
N GLN A 654 51.48 39.29 -22.65
CA GLN A 654 51.74 38.95 -21.24
C GLN A 654 51.92 40.16 -20.30
N PHE A 655 51.71 39.97 -18.97
CA PHE A 655 52.74 40.19 -17.93
C PHE A 655 52.30 39.69 -16.53
N SER A 656 53.27 39.43 -15.65
CA SER A 656 53.17 39.06 -14.21
C SER A 656 54.48 39.52 -13.50
N PRO A 657 54.74 39.38 -12.17
CA PRO A 657 53.98 38.73 -11.09
C PRO A 657 53.95 39.43 -9.69
N GLY A 658 53.17 38.90 -8.73
CA GLY A 658 53.68 38.51 -7.39
C GLY A 658 53.70 39.46 -6.15
N ARG A 659 53.03 38.99 -5.07
CA ARG A 659 53.32 39.14 -3.60
C ARG A 659 53.20 40.50 -2.86
N ALA A 660 52.27 40.53 -1.87
CA ALA A 660 52.38 40.96 -0.44
C ALA A 660 52.84 42.40 -0.08
N PRO A 661 52.49 43.00 1.11
CA PRO A 661 52.02 42.37 2.38
C PRO A 661 50.82 43.08 3.11
N ASP A 662 50.60 42.73 4.39
CA ASP A 662 49.64 43.33 5.35
C ASP A 662 49.89 44.83 5.68
N PRO A 663 48.93 45.53 6.33
CA PRO A 663 48.99 45.61 7.80
C PRO A 663 47.64 45.57 8.58
N ASP A 664 47.62 44.74 9.63
CA ASP A 664 47.34 45.07 11.04
C ASP A 664 46.20 46.05 11.44
N LEU A 665 45.27 45.57 12.31
CA LEU A 665 44.92 46.26 13.57
C LEU A 665 44.03 45.41 14.51
N SER A 666 44.35 45.41 15.81
CA SER A 666 43.50 44.94 16.92
C SER A 666 43.93 45.60 18.23
N PRO A 667 42.99 45.97 19.13
CA PRO A 667 42.85 45.20 20.38
C PRO A 667 41.39 45.14 20.92
N GLY A 668 41.00 44.27 21.86
CA GLY A 668 41.72 43.17 22.51
C GLY A 668 41.57 43.14 24.05
N ARG A 669 40.85 42.15 24.59
CA ARG A 669 40.96 41.74 26.02
C ARG A 669 40.38 40.35 26.32
N ALA A 670 41.01 39.68 27.27
CA ALA A 670 40.64 38.43 27.95
C ALA A 670 40.65 38.70 29.49
N PRO A 671 40.48 37.74 30.45
CA PRO A 671 40.45 36.27 30.30
C PRO A 671 39.43 35.47 31.16
N ASP A 672 39.44 34.14 30.97
CA ASP A 672 38.92 33.09 31.88
C ASP A 672 39.61 33.09 33.29
N PRO A 673 39.10 32.35 34.30
CA PRO A 673 39.50 30.93 34.45
C PRO A 673 38.46 29.93 35.01
N GLU A 674 38.60 28.68 34.56
CA GLU A 674 38.46 27.39 35.28
C GLU A 674 37.51 27.21 36.48
N TYR A 675 36.65 26.17 36.44
CA TYR A 675 36.75 25.10 37.45
C TYR A 675 36.16 23.75 37.03
N SER A 676 36.78 22.65 37.50
CA SER A 676 36.23 21.28 37.51
C SER A 676 37.07 20.32 38.36
N PRO A 677 36.47 19.61 39.32
CA PRO A 677 37.03 18.33 39.76
C PRO A 677 36.00 17.23 40.03
N ARG A 678 36.09 16.16 39.23
CA ARG A 678 36.10 14.74 39.62
C ARG A 678 35.54 14.37 41.02
N ARG A 679 34.68 13.34 41.05
CA ARG A 679 35.01 12.04 41.67
C ARG A 679 33.98 10.93 41.41
N ALA A 680 34.50 9.73 41.16
CA ALA A 680 33.84 8.46 41.45
C ALA A 680 34.61 7.76 42.59
N PRO A 681 33.96 6.85 43.33
CA PRO A 681 34.45 5.47 43.42
C PRO A 681 33.30 4.45 43.25
N SER A 682 33.37 3.32 42.53
CA SER A 682 34.41 2.31 42.27
C SER A 682 34.45 1.13 43.25
N ASN A 683 33.70 0.07 42.93
CA ASN A 683 33.93 -1.38 43.16
C ASN A 683 32.81 -2.13 42.39
N GLY A 684 32.97 -3.28 41.74
CA GLY A 684 34.02 -4.31 41.74
C GLY A 684 33.42 -5.64 42.22
N ARG A 685 33.55 -6.82 41.56
CA ARG A 685 34.43 -7.26 40.46
C ARG A 685 33.86 -8.53 39.77
N ARG A 686 34.23 -8.78 38.49
CA ARG A 686 34.44 -10.10 37.81
C ARG A 686 33.22 -11.07 37.68
N ALA A 687 33.08 -11.91 36.65
CA ALA A 687 33.69 -12.09 35.31
C ALA A 687 32.79 -13.13 34.54
N SER A 688 33.09 -13.74 33.38
CA SER A 688 34.29 -13.81 32.52
C SER A 688 33.92 -14.29 31.10
N GLY A 689 34.71 -13.89 30.09
CA GLY A 689 34.60 -14.38 28.70
C GLY A 689 33.64 -13.56 27.81
N GLY A 690 33.83 -13.49 26.49
CA GLY A 690 34.96 -14.01 25.70
C GLY A 690 34.58 -14.36 24.26
N GLY A 691 34.54 -13.37 23.36
CA GLY A 691 34.25 -13.59 21.93
C GLY A 691 34.49 -12.32 21.10
N THR A 692 34.99 -12.48 19.87
CA THR A 692 35.41 -11.39 18.98
C THR A 692 34.49 -11.27 17.76
N ALA A 693 34.02 -10.06 17.45
CA ALA A 693 33.65 -9.66 16.08
C ALA A 693 34.94 -9.39 15.26
N PRO A 694 34.90 -9.43 13.91
CA PRO A 694 34.58 -8.18 13.18
C PRO A 694 34.00 -8.33 11.73
N PHE A 695 33.50 -7.21 11.17
CA PHE A 695 33.31 -6.91 9.73
C PHE A 695 32.34 -7.80 8.90
N ASP A 696 31.77 -7.38 7.75
CA ASP A 696 31.42 -6.06 7.18
C ASP A 696 30.53 -6.28 5.91
N SER A 697 30.03 -5.20 5.31
CA SER A 697 29.68 -4.97 3.89
C SER A 697 28.20 -4.86 3.50
N LEU A 698 27.87 -3.67 2.98
CA LEU A 698 26.73 -3.38 2.10
C LEU A 698 27.06 -3.80 0.66
N GLN A 699 26.07 -4.30 -0.08
CA GLN A 699 25.99 -4.11 -1.54
C GLN A 699 24.56 -3.83 -1.99
N VAL A 700 24.45 -3.12 -3.11
CA VAL A 700 23.21 -2.61 -3.72
C VAL A 700 23.05 -3.23 -5.11
N PHE A 701 21.82 -3.59 -5.50
CA PHE A 701 21.52 -3.92 -6.90
C PHE A 701 20.24 -3.24 -7.41
N SER A 702 20.46 -2.34 -8.38
CA SER A 702 19.67 -2.00 -9.57
C SER A 702 18.13 -2.05 -9.57
N THR A 703 17.54 -0.91 -9.88
CA THR A 703 16.19 -0.76 -10.46
C THR A 703 16.19 -0.92 -11.99
N GLU A 704 15.19 -1.61 -12.56
CA GLU A 704 14.77 -1.45 -13.95
C GLU A 704 13.24 -1.64 -14.11
N GLY A 705 12.66 -1.05 -15.15
CA GLY A 705 11.37 -1.47 -15.73
C GLY A 705 10.09 -1.05 -14.99
N GLY A 706 9.52 0.11 -15.34
CA GLY A 706 8.15 0.46 -14.97
C GLY A 706 7.14 0.23 -16.10
N GLY A 707 5.84 0.13 -15.76
CA GLY A 707 4.75 0.30 -16.73
C GLY A 707 3.55 -0.65 -16.62
N SER A 708 2.54 -0.29 -15.81
CA SER A 708 1.11 -0.32 -16.18
C SER A 708 0.27 0.37 -15.10
N LEU A 709 -0.94 0.84 -15.43
CA LEU A 709 -1.88 1.34 -14.44
C LEU A 709 -2.71 0.20 -13.84
N ALA A 710 -2.82 0.16 -12.52
CA ALA A 710 -3.89 -0.52 -11.81
C ALA A 710 -4.77 0.55 -11.13
N GLY A 711 -6.07 0.52 -11.40
CA GLY A 711 -7.02 1.50 -10.85
C GLY A 711 -7.35 1.24 -9.38
N SER A 712 -7.76 2.28 -8.66
CA SER A 712 -8.31 2.14 -7.32
C SER A 712 -9.59 1.29 -7.34
N LEU A 713 -9.70 0.33 -6.42
CA LEU A 713 -10.91 -0.42 -6.14
C LEU A 713 -11.62 0.11 -4.88
N SER A 714 -11.94 1.41 -4.90
CA SER A 714 -12.99 1.95 -4.05
C SER A 714 -14.37 1.64 -4.67
N SER A 715 -15.36 1.34 -3.83
CA SER A 715 -16.76 1.05 -4.19
C SER A 715 -17.05 -0.37 -4.71
N PHE A 716 -17.55 -1.23 -3.83
CA PHE A 716 -18.78 -1.97 -4.13
C PHE A 716 -19.71 -1.91 -2.91
N SER A 717 -20.98 -1.57 -3.16
CA SER A 717 -21.99 -1.35 -2.12
C SER A 717 -22.72 -2.65 -1.77
N SER A 718 -23.09 -2.81 -0.50
CA SER A 718 -23.94 -3.90 -0.03
C SER A 718 -25.42 -3.59 -0.30
N ALA A 719 -26.05 -4.36 -1.20
CA ALA A 719 -27.50 -4.32 -1.42
C ALA A 719 -28.02 -5.62 -2.06
N GLY A 720 -29.16 -6.13 -1.55
CA GLY A 720 -29.98 -7.15 -2.23
C GLY A 720 -29.68 -8.61 -1.84
N LEU A 721 -30.59 -9.21 -1.07
CA LEU A 721 -30.81 -10.65 -1.02
C LEU A 721 -31.96 -11.00 -1.97
N GLU A 722 -31.80 -12.03 -2.80
CA GLU A 722 -32.91 -12.85 -3.31
C GLU A 722 -32.40 -14.22 -3.77
N GLU A 723 -33.29 -15.21 -3.89
CA GLU A 723 -32.91 -16.63 -3.91
C GLU A 723 -32.53 -17.20 -5.30
N GLY A 724 -31.51 -18.07 -5.30
CA GLY A 724 -31.52 -19.29 -6.12
C GLY A 724 -31.12 -19.21 -7.60
N THR A 725 -29.89 -19.61 -7.92
CA THR A 725 -29.61 -20.45 -9.11
C THR A 725 -28.24 -21.12 -8.99
N ALA A 726 -28.13 -22.39 -9.41
CA ALA A 726 -26.90 -23.16 -9.33
C ALA A 726 -26.01 -23.00 -10.58
N ALA A 727 -25.01 -22.13 -10.49
CA ALA A 727 -23.86 -22.06 -11.39
C ALA A 727 -22.70 -21.33 -10.66
N GLY A 728 -21.44 -21.76 -10.70
CA GLY A 728 -20.84 -22.93 -11.34
C GLY A 728 -19.31 -22.79 -11.29
N HIS A 729 -18.63 -23.47 -10.37
CA HIS A 729 -17.21 -23.24 -10.04
C HIS A 729 -16.21 -23.84 -11.06
N GLU A 730 -16.38 -23.55 -12.36
CA GLU A 730 -15.55 -24.13 -13.42
C GLU A 730 -14.20 -23.40 -13.64
N CYS A 731 -13.98 -22.24 -13.00
CA CYS A 731 -12.74 -21.47 -13.11
C CYS A 731 -11.54 -22.07 -12.32
N LEU A 732 -11.78 -22.93 -11.33
CA LEU A 732 -10.72 -23.49 -10.47
C LEU A 732 -9.92 -24.65 -11.11
N LYS A 733 -10.23 -25.04 -12.35
CA LYS A 733 -9.58 -26.18 -13.03
C LYS A 733 -8.17 -25.90 -13.59
N GLU A 734 -7.79 -24.63 -13.74
CA GLU A 734 -6.50 -24.25 -14.35
C GLU A 734 -5.37 -24.06 -13.32
N TRP A 735 -5.68 -24.13 -12.02
CA TRP A 735 -4.72 -23.89 -10.94
C TRP A 735 -4.08 -25.24 -10.54
N GLY A 736 -2.82 -25.43 -10.92
CA GLY A 736 -2.11 -26.72 -10.85
C GLY A 736 -1.92 -27.33 -9.44
N PRO A 737 -1.22 -28.48 -9.34
CA PRO A 737 -1.33 -29.48 -8.25
C PRO A 737 -0.86 -29.06 -6.84
N ARG A 738 -0.68 -27.76 -6.57
CA ARG A 738 -0.51 -27.22 -5.21
C ARG A 738 -1.83 -26.84 -4.53
N PHE A 739 -2.95 -26.76 -5.25
CA PHE A 739 -4.24 -26.29 -4.70
C PHE A 739 -5.28 -27.36 -4.38
N GLU A 740 -5.02 -28.65 -4.66
CA GLU A 740 -5.96 -29.75 -4.37
C GLU A 740 -6.37 -29.82 -2.88
N LYS A 741 -5.46 -29.45 -1.97
CA LYS A 741 -5.71 -29.44 -0.52
C LYS A 741 -6.72 -28.36 -0.09
N LEU A 742 -6.91 -27.30 -0.88
CA LEU A 742 -7.91 -26.25 -0.64
C LEU A 742 -9.30 -26.70 -1.14
N LYS A 743 -9.33 -27.37 -2.30
CA LYS A 743 -10.55 -27.94 -2.89
C LYS A 743 -11.19 -28.96 -1.94
N ALA A 744 -10.39 -29.86 -1.37
CA ALA A 744 -10.84 -30.90 -0.43
C ALA A 744 -11.36 -30.36 0.92
N LEU A 745 -11.13 -29.07 1.24
CA LEU A 745 -11.74 -28.42 2.42
C LEU A 745 -13.15 -27.91 2.11
N TYR A 746 -13.37 -27.30 0.95
CA TYR A 746 -14.70 -26.83 0.52
C TYR A 746 -15.65 -28.00 0.18
N GLU A 747 -15.17 -29.04 -0.52
CA GLU A 747 -15.97 -30.26 -0.80
C GLU A 747 -16.36 -31.06 0.47
N ARG A 748 -15.92 -30.64 1.66
CA ARG A 748 -16.29 -31.22 2.95
C ARG A 748 -17.31 -30.38 3.75
N ALA A 749 -17.56 -29.14 3.34
CA ALA A 749 -18.44 -28.22 4.08
C ALA A 749 -19.93 -28.38 3.76
N GLU A 750 -20.28 -28.87 2.57
CA GLU A 750 -21.68 -29.15 2.16
C GLU A 750 -22.16 -30.56 2.60
N GLY A 751 -21.50 -31.16 3.61
CA GLY A 751 -21.58 -32.59 3.92
C GLY A 751 -22.23 -32.99 5.25
N SER A 752 -22.87 -32.06 5.99
CA SER A 752 -23.40 -32.35 7.33
C SER A 752 -24.64 -31.50 7.69
N ASP A 753 -25.81 -31.90 7.21
CA ASP A 753 -27.11 -31.63 7.83
C ASP A 753 -27.50 -32.86 8.68
N LEU A 754 -27.28 -32.80 10.01
CA LEU A 754 -27.97 -33.50 11.12
C LEU A 754 -27.17 -33.45 12.43
#